data_AF-A0A0Q8FSL0-F1
#
_entry.id   AF-A0A0Q8FSL0-F1
#
_cell.length_a   1.000
_cell.length_b   1.000
_cell.length_c   1.000
_cell.angle_alpha   90.00
_cell.angle_beta   90.00
_cell.angle_gamma   90.00
#
_symmetry.space_group_name_H-M   'P 1'
#
loop_
_entity.id
_entity.type
_entity.pdbx_description
1 polymer ?
#
loop_
_entity_poly.entity_id
_entity_poly.type
_entity_poly.pdbx_seq_one_letter_code
_entity_poly.pdbx_strand_id
1 'polypeptide(L)'
;MRSKILGLLAATALTATVGAAAAAPVLAPVFTDHAVLQRGQPIRVWGGARPGEAVILSLGDAEATATADAQGRWFTTFPAREPGAALTLTAKAGGDSQTISDLLVGDVWLCSGQSNMEYPLRRALGGEAEAAKSADPDIRLLQTGRTSLPAPTTALPKEAVWRVASPESANNFSAACFFMGRDIKKTTGIPVGLIDATWGGSVIQDWISREGLHALGGYDEGLQLLAEYAKSPDVGMAHWSAMLDRWAAKAQPQAAAWSRTDFDDRDWKTMPAELFWETNPGLESFDGTIWLRATITLTAQQAKQGATLSLGPIDDLDTTFVNGRGVGTTQGWNKPREYRIAPGVLKAGPNLIAVRAIDTGGGGGAWGPAAEKGLKLDDGAFVPLGGTWRYKVAESIAHSGLPPTASWVGSSGLSTLRNGMIAPLAPYGLKGFAWYQGEANVAEPAVYARLLPAMIADWRKAFGGPDLPFLIVQLADFGSRNTTPVESGWAGIRDVQRRVAAADPKVGLASAVDIGDIYDIHPANKQQVGLRLALQARKLAYGDSTLIAAGPAPVSATLQGGAVTVRLDQPAVVQGDARPIGFELCDAAGACRFADTALSADKISLAVPAGFTPVKVRYAWADSPVVNLYGATGLPATPFELAIAP
;
A
#
# COMPACT_ATOMS: atom_id res chain seq x y z
N MET A 1 -55.28 52.81 -34.03
CA MET A 1 -55.90 51.69 -33.28
C MET A 1 -55.01 50.46 -33.47
N ARG A 2 -54.25 50.06 -32.45
CA ARG A 2 -53.35 48.89 -32.50
C ARG A 2 -53.83 47.85 -31.50
N SER A 3 -54.12 46.66 -32.01
CA SER A 3 -54.64 45.50 -31.27
C SER A 3 -53.53 44.85 -30.44
N LYS A 4 -53.82 44.50 -29.18
CA LYS A 4 -52.93 43.76 -28.27
C LYS A 4 -53.38 42.30 -28.23
N ILE A 5 -52.47 41.38 -28.55
CA ILE A 5 -52.64 39.93 -28.36
C ILE A 5 -51.96 39.56 -27.04
N LEU A 6 -52.73 38.94 -26.13
CA LEU A 6 -52.29 38.36 -24.86
C LEU A 6 -51.86 36.90 -25.12
N GLY A 7 -50.61 36.55 -24.83
CA GLY A 7 -50.12 35.17 -24.82
C GLY A 7 -49.99 34.66 -23.39
N LEU A 8 -50.75 33.61 -23.05
CA LEU A 8 -50.74 32.91 -21.77
C LEU A 8 -49.61 31.86 -21.79
N LEU A 9 -48.60 31.99 -20.93
CA LEU A 9 -47.54 30.99 -20.73
C LEU A 9 -47.88 30.11 -19.53
N ALA A 10 -48.19 28.84 -19.78
CA ALA A 10 -48.40 27.82 -18.76
C ALA A 10 -47.05 27.31 -18.24
N ALA A 11 -46.76 27.54 -16.96
CA ALA A 11 -45.60 26.99 -16.27
C ALA A 11 -45.85 25.51 -15.93
N THR A 12 -45.15 24.61 -16.61
CA THR A 12 -45.12 23.17 -16.29
C THR A 12 -44.08 22.93 -15.20
N ALA A 13 -44.53 22.68 -13.97
CA ALA A 13 -43.65 22.26 -12.88
C ALA A 13 -43.21 20.80 -13.13
N LEU A 14 -41.95 20.61 -13.54
CA LEU A 14 -41.31 19.30 -13.52
C LEU A 14 -41.10 18.89 -12.05
N THR A 15 -41.96 18.02 -11.54
CA THR A 15 -41.68 17.26 -10.32
C THR A 15 -40.55 16.28 -10.63
N ALA A 16 -39.34 16.61 -10.17
CA ALA A 16 -38.23 15.67 -10.16
C ALA A 16 -38.60 14.47 -9.29
N THR A 17 -38.89 13.34 -9.92
CA THR A 17 -39.01 12.06 -9.24
C THR A 17 -37.63 11.70 -8.71
N VAL A 18 -37.41 11.95 -7.43
CA VAL A 18 -36.26 11.41 -6.70
C VAL A 18 -36.40 9.89 -6.77
N GLY A 19 -35.63 9.26 -7.64
CA GLY A 19 -35.58 7.80 -7.71
C GLY A 19 -35.22 7.27 -6.32
N ALA A 20 -36.04 6.34 -5.81
CA ALA A 20 -35.76 5.68 -4.54
C ALA A 20 -34.37 5.04 -4.64
N ALA A 21 -33.41 5.58 -3.90
CA ALA A 21 -32.11 4.96 -3.74
C ALA A 21 -32.35 3.52 -3.24
N ALA A 22 -31.66 2.55 -3.83
CA ALA A 22 -31.69 1.17 -3.36
C ALA A 22 -31.43 1.18 -1.84
N ALA A 23 -32.31 0.54 -1.06
CA ALA A 23 -32.21 0.54 0.39
C ALA A 23 -30.83 -0.03 0.78
N ALA A 24 -30.04 0.75 1.51
CA ALA A 24 -28.79 0.27 2.08
C ALA A 24 -29.08 -0.95 2.97
N PRO A 25 -28.22 -1.98 2.97
CA PRO A 25 -28.42 -3.13 3.85
C PRO A 25 -28.54 -2.65 5.30
N VAL A 26 -29.46 -3.27 6.04
CA VAL A 26 -29.75 -2.86 7.42
C VAL A 26 -28.47 -2.96 8.25
N LEU A 27 -27.70 -4.03 8.09
CA LEU A 27 -26.39 -4.23 8.71
C LEU A 27 -25.23 -3.90 7.77
N ALA A 28 -24.13 -3.40 8.34
CA ALA A 28 -22.90 -3.14 7.58
C ALA A 28 -22.34 -4.43 6.93
N PRO A 29 -21.69 -4.35 5.75
CA PRO A 29 -21.26 -5.53 4.98
C PRO A 29 -20.24 -6.45 5.66
N VAL A 30 -19.55 -5.99 6.70
CA VAL A 30 -18.62 -6.82 7.49
C VAL A 30 -19.34 -7.87 8.34
N PHE A 31 -20.64 -7.67 8.62
CA PHE A 31 -21.48 -8.63 9.31
C PHE A 31 -22.10 -9.61 8.31
N THR A 32 -21.47 -10.77 8.17
CA THR A 32 -21.97 -11.90 7.39
C THR A 32 -22.04 -13.14 8.26
N ASP A 33 -22.70 -14.20 7.75
CA ASP A 33 -22.70 -15.49 8.45
C ASP A 33 -21.27 -15.94 8.76
N HIS A 34 -21.10 -16.70 9.85
CA HIS A 34 -19.81 -17.21 10.32
C HIS A 34 -18.85 -16.17 10.92
N ALA A 35 -19.25 -14.90 11.08
CA ALA A 35 -18.35 -13.89 11.64
C ALA A 35 -17.97 -14.14 13.10
N VAL A 36 -16.85 -13.55 13.54
CA VAL A 36 -16.38 -13.59 14.94
C VAL A 36 -16.48 -12.21 15.55
N LEU A 37 -17.29 -12.07 16.60
CA LEU A 37 -17.43 -10.85 17.37
C LEU A 37 -16.36 -10.82 18.47
N GLN A 38 -15.64 -9.70 18.60
CA GLN A 38 -14.58 -9.57 19.60
C GLN A 38 -15.13 -9.64 21.03
N ARG A 39 -14.64 -10.61 21.79
CA ARG A 39 -14.95 -10.81 23.22
C ARG A 39 -14.30 -9.77 24.13
N GLY A 40 -14.77 -9.71 25.38
CA GLY A 40 -14.14 -8.92 26.45
C GLY A 40 -14.30 -7.39 26.30
N GLN A 41 -15.12 -6.94 25.35
CA GLN A 41 -15.49 -5.53 25.16
C GLN A 41 -16.93 -5.41 24.62
N PRO A 42 -17.59 -4.24 24.74
CA PRO A 42 -18.89 -4.02 24.13
C PRO A 42 -18.88 -4.32 22.64
N ILE A 43 -19.87 -5.09 22.18
CA ILE A 43 -19.98 -5.51 20.78
C ILE A 43 -20.65 -4.37 20.01
N ARG A 44 -19.89 -3.71 19.14
CA ARG A 44 -20.36 -2.61 18.30
C ARG A 44 -21.04 -3.15 17.05
N VAL A 45 -22.24 -2.66 16.75
CA VAL A 45 -23.00 -3.04 15.55
C VAL A 45 -23.55 -1.78 14.89
N TRP A 46 -23.50 -1.72 13.56
CA TRP A 46 -23.91 -0.56 12.78
C TRP A 46 -24.41 -0.97 11.40
N GLY A 47 -25.02 -0.03 10.69
CA GLY A 47 -25.46 -0.22 9.32
C GLY A 47 -26.26 0.96 8.77
N GLY A 48 -27.11 0.70 7.78
CA GLY A 48 -27.94 1.69 7.09
C GLY A 48 -29.43 1.53 7.40
N ALA A 49 -30.19 2.62 7.36
CA ALA A 49 -31.65 2.65 7.31
C ALA A 49 -32.10 4.02 6.77
N ARG A 50 -33.40 4.25 6.57
CA ARG A 50 -33.89 5.58 6.17
C ARG A 50 -33.64 6.60 7.29
N PRO A 51 -33.35 7.87 6.98
CA PRO A 51 -33.14 8.88 8.01
C PRO A 51 -34.29 8.97 9.02
N GLY A 52 -33.97 8.96 10.32
CA GLY A 52 -34.94 8.98 11.43
C GLY A 52 -35.65 7.64 11.70
N GLU A 53 -35.35 6.59 10.95
CA GLU A 53 -35.94 5.26 11.12
C GLU A 53 -35.41 4.56 12.38
N ALA A 54 -36.31 3.94 13.14
CA ALA A 54 -35.95 3.10 14.27
C ALA A 54 -35.48 1.73 13.77
N VAL A 55 -34.37 1.26 14.35
CA VAL A 55 -33.78 -0.05 14.08
C VAL A 55 -33.83 -0.87 15.36
N ILE A 56 -34.44 -2.05 15.28
CA ILE A 56 -34.56 -3.00 16.40
C ILE A 56 -33.59 -4.15 16.12
N LEU A 57 -32.76 -4.47 17.11
CA LEU A 57 -31.73 -5.50 17.00
C LEU A 57 -31.83 -6.53 18.11
N SER A 58 -31.50 -7.78 17.78
CA SER A 58 -31.23 -8.82 18.76
C SER A 58 -29.93 -9.54 18.43
N LEU A 59 -29.15 -9.88 19.46
CA LEU A 59 -27.95 -10.70 19.39
C LEU A 59 -28.08 -11.84 20.40
N GLY A 60 -28.51 -13.01 19.93
CA GLY A 60 -29.05 -14.05 20.80
C GLY A 60 -30.19 -13.47 21.67
N ASP A 61 -30.07 -13.63 22.98
CA ASP A 61 -31.09 -13.16 23.94
C ASP A 61 -30.99 -11.66 24.30
N ALA A 62 -29.98 -10.94 23.82
CA ALA A 62 -29.86 -9.51 24.10
C ALA A 62 -30.56 -8.69 23.02
N GLU A 63 -31.28 -7.65 23.44
CA GLU A 63 -31.95 -6.71 22.54
C GLU A 63 -31.32 -5.32 22.63
N ALA A 64 -31.38 -4.58 21.51
CA ALA A 64 -30.94 -3.20 21.42
C ALA A 64 -31.80 -2.44 20.41
N THR A 65 -31.85 -1.12 20.55
CA THR A 65 -32.50 -0.22 19.59
C THR A 65 -31.55 0.88 19.16
N ALA A 66 -31.67 1.35 17.93
CA ALA A 66 -30.98 2.52 17.39
C ALA A 66 -31.93 3.37 16.55
N THR A 67 -31.50 4.58 16.21
CA THR A 67 -32.20 5.44 15.25
C THR A 67 -31.19 5.92 14.22
N ALA A 68 -31.56 5.84 12.95
CA ALA A 68 -30.71 6.30 11.87
C ALA A 68 -30.60 7.84 11.85
N ASP A 69 -29.38 8.33 11.67
CA ASP A 69 -29.06 9.74 11.55
C ASP A 69 -29.59 10.35 10.24
N ALA A 70 -29.36 11.65 10.03
CA ALA A 70 -29.78 12.35 8.82
C ALA A 70 -29.14 11.81 7.52
N GLN A 71 -28.05 11.04 7.64
CA GLN A 71 -27.37 10.36 6.53
C GLN A 71 -27.79 8.90 6.39
N GLY A 72 -28.76 8.44 7.19
CA GLY A 72 -29.24 7.06 7.18
C GLY A 72 -28.32 6.06 7.89
N ARG A 73 -27.35 6.51 8.67
CA ARG A 73 -26.44 5.63 9.42
C ARG A 73 -26.94 5.44 10.84
N TRP A 74 -26.83 4.23 11.36
CA TRP A 74 -27.15 3.95 12.76
C TRP A 74 -26.04 3.14 13.41
N PHE A 75 -25.95 3.24 14.74
CA PHE A 75 -24.96 2.53 15.54
C PHE A 75 -25.57 2.14 16.90
N THR A 76 -25.19 0.97 17.42
CA THR A 76 -25.50 0.55 18.78
C THR A 76 -24.41 -0.36 19.35
N THR A 77 -24.52 -0.67 20.64
CA THR A 77 -23.63 -1.59 21.34
C THR A 77 -24.42 -2.62 22.12
N PHE A 78 -24.00 -3.89 22.04
CA PHE A 78 -24.39 -4.91 23.00
C PHE A 78 -23.36 -5.03 24.13
N PRO A 79 -23.75 -5.54 25.31
CA PRO A 79 -22.81 -5.85 26.38
C PRO A 79 -21.68 -6.76 25.92
N ALA A 80 -20.54 -6.66 26.62
CA ALA A 80 -19.42 -7.59 26.41
C ALA A 80 -19.85 -9.03 26.67
N ARG A 81 -19.29 -9.96 25.90
CA ARG A 81 -19.56 -11.40 26.02
C ARG A 81 -18.26 -12.18 26.07
N GLU A 82 -18.33 -13.33 26.75
CA GLU A 82 -17.32 -14.38 26.67
C GLU A 82 -17.70 -15.41 25.59
N PRO A 83 -16.75 -16.23 25.12
CA PRO A 83 -17.01 -17.30 24.17
C PRO A 83 -18.09 -18.28 24.65
N GLY A 84 -18.89 -18.80 23.72
CA GLY A 84 -20.00 -19.69 24.01
C GLY A 84 -20.63 -20.25 22.74
N ALA A 85 -21.88 -20.70 22.83
CA ALA A 85 -22.62 -21.17 21.66
C ALA A 85 -22.75 -20.07 20.60
N ALA A 86 -22.79 -20.49 19.33
CA ALA A 86 -22.95 -19.58 18.21
C ALA A 86 -24.26 -18.78 18.33
N LEU A 87 -24.18 -17.50 17.97
CA LEU A 87 -25.26 -16.53 18.11
C LEU A 87 -25.89 -16.21 16.74
N THR A 88 -27.07 -15.62 16.81
CA THR A 88 -27.76 -15.00 15.67
C THR A 88 -27.92 -13.51 15.93
N LEU A 89 -27.58 -12.68 14.95
CA LEU A 89 -27.84 -11.25 14.94
C LEU A 89 -29.00 -10.97 13.98
N THR A 90 -30.06 -10.36 14.47
CA THR A 90 -31.18 -9.91 13.64
C THR A 90 -31.33 -8.40 13.76
N ALA A 91 -31.51 -7.71 12.64
CA ALA A 91 -31.80 -6.27 12.59
C ALA A 91 -33.04 -6.02 11.74
N LYS A 92 -33.95 -5.17 12.24
CA LYS A 92 -35.22 -4.82 11.59
C LYS A 92 -35.37 -3.31 11.50
N ALA A 93 -35.72 -2.79 10.31
CA ALA A 93 -35.94 -1.37 10.04
C ALA A 93 -37.10 -1.18 9.05
N GLY A 94 -38.18 -0.53 9.49
CA GLY A 94 -39.42 -0.21 8.73
C GLY A 94 -39.86 -1.18 7.63
N GLY A 95 -39.88 -2.47 7.97
CA GLY A 95 -40.37 -3.57 7.12
C GLY A 95 -39.26 -4.52 6.67
N ASP A 96 -38.03 -4.03 6.55
CA ASP A 96 -36.87 -4.84 6.19
C ASP A 96 -36.35 -5.60 7.42
N SER A 97 -35.87 -6.82 7.19
CA SER A 97 -35.27 -7.68 8.21
C SER A 97 -34.04 -8.36 7.64
N GLN A 98 -32.91 -8.26 8.33
CA GLN A 98 -31.67 -8.95 7.99
C GLN A 98 -31.25 -9.82 9.18
N THR A 99 -30.86 -11.07 8.89
CA THR A 99 -30.41 -12.04 9.89
C THR A 99 -29.04 -12.56 9.49
N ILE A 100 -28.13 -12.57 10.45
CA ILE A 100 -26.78 -13.11 10.36
C ILE A 100 -26.64 -14.24 11.38
N SER A 101 -26.19 -15.40 10.92
CA SER A 101 -26.16 -16.65 11.68
C SER A 101 -24.74 -17.17 11.91
N ASP A 102 -24.61 -18.12 12.83
CA ASP A 102 -23.33 -18.75 13.19
C ASP A 102 -22.25 -17.74 13.63
N LEU A 103 -22.64 -16.77 14.45
CA LEU A 103 -21.72 -15.78 14.99
C LEU A 103 -20.99 -16.34 16.22
N LEU A 104 -19.67 -16.45 16.14
CA LEU A 104 -18.86 -16.80 17.30
C LEU A 104 -18.47 -15.56 18.10
N VAL A 105 -18.22 -15.72 19.39
CA VAL A 105 -17.59 -14.71 20.24
C VAL A 105 -16.16 -15.16 20.53
N GLY A 106 -15.16 -14.38 20.15
CA GLY A 106 -13.77 -14.79 20.12
C GLY A 106 -12.76 -13.65 20.02
N ASP A 107 -11.53 -13.97 19.63
CA ASP A 107 -10.46 -12.99 19.41
C ASP A 107 -10.30 -12.68 17.92
N VAL A 108 -10.38 -11.40 17.53
CA VAL A 108 -10.39 -10.92 16.15
C VAL A 108 -9.11 -10.15 15.84
N TRP A 109 -8.40 -10.55 14.78
CA TRP A 109 -7.16 -9.91 14.35
C TRP A 109 -7.29 -9.38 12.92
N LEU A 110 -6.86 -8.13 12.72
CA LEU A 110 -6.73 -7.53 11.40
C LEU A 110 -5.28 -7.66 10.91
N CYS A 111 -5.08 -8.47 9.88
CA CYS A 111 -3.81 -8.67 9.20
C CYS A 111 -3.76 -7.84 7.92
N SER A 112 -2.72 -7.04 7.76
CA SER A 112 -2.58 -6.13 6.63
C SER A 112 -1.12 -5.88 6.27
N GLY A 113 -0.92 -5.22 5.13
CA GLY A 113 0.38 -4.94 4.56
C GLY A 113 0.43 -5.29 3.08
N GLN A 114 1.63 -5.58 2.60
CA GLN A 114 1.89 -5.86 1.20
C GLN A 114 2.06 -7.36 0.93
N SER A 115 2.81 -7.69 -0.13
CA SER A 115 2.88 -9.03 -0.73
C SER A 115 3.35 -10.13 0.24
N ASN A 116 4.17 -9.77 1.23
CA ASN A 116 4.61 -10.70 2.26
C ASN A 116 3.52 -11.03 3.30
N MET A 117 2.61 -10.10 3.62
CA MET A 117 1.40 -10.44 4.37
C MET A 117 0.41 -11.19 3.49
N GLU A 118 0.24 -10.77 2.23
CA GLU A 118 -0.70 -11.37 1.27
C GLU A 118 -0.34 -12.81 0.86
N TYR A 119 0.90 -13.25 1.14
CA TYR A 119 1.45 -14.50 0.64
C TYR A 119 0.53 -15.70 0.91
N PRO A 120 0.01 -16.39 -0.13
CA PRO A 120 -1.00 -17.43 0.04
C PRO A 120 -0.53 -18.63 0.87
N LEU A 121 -1.38 -19.17 1.75
CA LEU A 121 -1.10 -20.36 2.55
C LEU A 121 -0.59 -21.54 1.72
N ARG A 122 -1.25 -21.84 0.60
CA ARG A 122 -0.85 -22.96 -0.28
C ARG A 122 0.56 -22.82 -0.85
N ARG A 123 1.10 -21.60 -0.93
CA ARG A 123 2.44 -21.31 -1.46
C ARG A 123 3.52 -21.30 -0.39
N ALA A 124 3.15 -21.30 0.89
CA ALA A 124 4.11 -21.33 1.98
C ALA A 124 4.94 -22.63 1.95
N LEU A 125 6.03 -22.67 2.71
CA LEU A 125 6.82 -23.88 2.91
C LEU A 125 5.92 -24.99 3.49
N GLY A 126 5.77 -26.10 2.76
CA GLY A 126 4.81 -27.16 3.09
C GLY A 126 3.33 -26.78 2.90
N GLY A 127 3.06 -25.67 2.21
CA GLY A 127 1.77 -24.99 2.16
C GLY A 127 0.60 -25.82 1.66
N GLU A 128 0.80 -26.72 0.68
CA GLU A 128 -0.25 -27.61 0.21
C GLU A 128 -0.75 -28.55 1.32
N ALA A 129 0.16 -29.11 2.12
CA ALA A 129 -0.19 -29.98 3.23
C ALA A 129 -0.83 -29.20 4.39
N GLU A 130 -0.35 -27.98 4.66
CA GLU A 130 -0.92 -27.09 5.67
C GLU A 130 -2.35 -26.66 5.28
N ALA A 131 -2.56 -26.29 4.02
CA ALA A 131 -3.88 -25.93 3.51
C ALA A 131 -4.84 -27.14 3.52
N ALA A 132 -4.39 -28.34 3.12
CA ALA A 132 -5.20 -29.55 3.18
C ALA A 132 -5.66 -29.91 4.61
N LYS A 133 -4.90 -29.48 5.63
CA LYS A 133 -5.19 -29.73 7.07
C LYS A 133 -5.74 -28.51 7.79
N SER A 134 -6.17 -27.48 7.05
CA SER A 134 -6.58 -26.19 7.62
C SER A 134 -7.99 -26.16 8.22
N ALA A 135 -8.76 -27.25 8.10
CA ALA A 135 -10.12 -27.33 8.60
C ALA A 135 -10.18 -27.16 10.12
N ASP A 136 -10.77 -26.05 10.58
CA ASP A 136 -11.00 -25.78 12.00
C ASP A 136 -12.28 -24.92 12.16
N PRO A 137 -13.35 -25.46 12.78
CA PRO A 137 -14.60 -24.72 12.94
C PRO A 137 -14.51 -23.56 13.94
N ASP A 138 -13.41 -23.39 14.67
CA ASP A 138 -13.22 -22.25 15.57
C ASP A 138 -12.35 -21.14 14.95
N ILE A 139 -11.88 -21.34 13.71
CA ILE A 139 -11.16 -20.31 12.96
C ILE A 139 -12.07 -19.81 11.83
N ARG A 140 -12.22 -18.49 11.74
CA ARG A 140 -13.04 -17.81 10.74
C ARG A 140 -12.19 -16.82 9.96
N LEU A 141 -12.34 -16.82 8.64
CA LEU A 141 -11.50 -16.09 7.70
C LEU A 141 -12.36 -15.09 6.93
N LEU A 142 -11.95 -13.83 6.90
CA LEU A 142 -12.52 -12.77 6.06
C LEU A 142 -11.41 -12.21 5.17
N GLN A 143 -11.53 -12.33 3.85
CA GLN A 143 -10.68 -11.59 2.91
C GLN A 143 -11.46 -10.39 2.39
N THR A 144 -10.93 -9.18 2.55
CA THR A 144 -11.64 -7.96 2.14
C THR A 144 -11.66 -7.77 0.63
N GLY A 145 -10.79 -8.48 -0.10
CA GLY A 145 -10.49 -8.17 -1.49
C GLY A 145 -9.70 -6.86 -1.63
N ARG A 146 -9.40 -6.50 -2.87
CA ARG A 146 -8.57 -5.34 -3.23
C ARG A 146 -9.46 -4.21 -3.75
N THR A 147 -9.55 -3.13 -3.00
CA THR A 147 -10.36 -1.95 -3.36
C THR A 147 -9.59 -0.68 -3.04
N SER A 148 -9.29 0.12 -4.05
CA SER A 148 -8.61 1.41 -3.93
C SER A 148 -9.61 2.50 -4.33
N LEU A 149 -9.86 3.46 -3.43
CA LEU A 149 -10.86 4.51 -3.63
C LEU A 149 -10.33 5.88 -3.21
N PRO A 150 -10.65 6.96 -3.96
CA PRO A 150 -10.17 8.30 -3.65
C PRO A 150 -10.90 8.93 -2.45
N ALA A 151 -11.98 8.32 -1.97
CA ALA A 151 -12.71 8.70 -0.76
C ALA A 151 -13.10 7.46 0.06
N PRO A 152 -13.23 7.58 1.40
CA PRO A 152 -13.66 6.47 2.26
C PRO A 152 -15.00 5.87 1.85
N THR A 153 -15.12 4.55 1.96
CA THR A 153 -16.37 3.82 1.71
C THR A 153 -16.83 3.07 2.97
N THR A 154 -18.12 2.76 3.03
CA THR A 154 -18.73 1.82 3.98
C THR A 154 -19.03 0.46 3.35
N ALA A 155 -18.77 0.30 2.05
CA ALA A 155 -19.00 -0.92 1.31
C ALA A 155 -17.76 -1.83 1.31
N LEU A 156 -18.01 -3.15 1.29
CA LEU A 156 -17.01 -4.17 0.94
C LEU A 156 -17.42 -4.84 -0.38
N PRO A 157 -16.47 -5.46 -1.12
CA PRO A 157 -16.78 -6.37 -2.22
C PRO A 157 -17.78 -7.45 -1.78
N LYS A 158 -18.64 -7.92 -2.68
CA LYS A 158 -19.69 -8.91 -2.36
C LYS A 158 -19.10 -10.25 -1.90
N GLU A 159 -17.89 -10.55 -2.33
CA GLU A 159 -17.14 -11.76 -2.03
C GLU A 159 -16.48 -11.71 -0.65
N ALA A 160 -16.39 -10.52 -0.04
CA ALA A 160 -15.83 -10.30 1.30
C ALA A 160 -16.81 -10.77 2.38
N VAL A 161 -16.90 -12.09 2.52
CA VAL A 161 -17.73 -12.78 3.50
C VAL A 161 -16.85 -13.59 4.45
N TRP A 162 -17.26 -13.71 5.71
CA TRP A 162 -16.64 -14.61 6.66
C TRP A 162 -16.87 -16.06 6.26
N ARG A 163 -15.81 -16.88 6.35
CA ARG A 163 -15.84 -18.30 6.03
C ARG A 163 -15.24 -19.11 7.16
N VAL A 164 -15.80 -20.28 7.41
CA VAL A 164 -15.15 -21.31 8.23
C VAL A 164 -13.79 -21.67 7.61
N ALA A 165 -12.75 -21.81 8.42
CA ALA A 165 -11.47 -22.30 7.94
C ALA A 165 -11.64 -23.73 7.41
N SER A 166 -11.32 -23.91 6.13
CA SER A 166 -11.35 -25.16 5.39
C SER A 166 -10.24 -25.10 4.31
N PRO A 167 -9.87 -26.22 3.69
CA PRO A 167 -8.91 -26.20 2.59
C PRO A 167 -9.28 -25.18 1.50
N GLU A 168 -10.56 -25.07 1.15
CA GLU A 168 -11.05 -24.13 0.14
C GLU A 168 -10.89 -22.66 0.56
N SER A 169 -11.26 -22.31 1.79
CA SER A 169 -11.20 -20.92 2.27
C SER A 169 -9.80 -20.47 2.68
N ALA A 170 -8.95 -21.39 3.15
CA ALA A 170 -7.61 -21.08 3.65
C ALA A 170 -6.55 -21.04 2.53
N ASN A 171 -6.74 -21.75 1.41
CA ASN A 171 -5.76 -21.91 0.32
C ASN A 171 -5.10 -20.60 -0.13
N ASN A 172 -5.90 -19.56 -0.35
CA ASN A 172 -5.47 -18.24 -0.81
C ASN A 172 -5.53 -17.16 0.27
N PHE A 173 -5.74 -17.56 1.53
CA PHE A 173 -5.66 -16.65 2.67
C PHE A 173 -4.21 -16.35 3.02
N SER A 174 -3.95 -15.18 3.63
CA SER A 174 -2.64 -14.82 4.19
C SER A 174 -2.05 -15.93 5.05
N ALA A 175 -0.92 -16.50 4.62
CA ALA A 175 -0.23 -17.58 5.34
C ALA A 175 0.23 -17.14 6.73
N ALA A 176 0.86 -15.95 6.82
CA ALA A 176 1.35 -15.42 8.09
C ALA A 176 0.20 -15.20 9.09
N CYS A 177 -0.92 -14.63 8.61
CA CYS A 177 -2.10 -14.42 9.43
C CYS A 177 -2.74 -15.74 9.88
N PHE A 178 -2.88 -16.71 8.96
CA PHE A 178 -3.43 -18.03 9.27
C PHE A 178 -2.62 -18.75 10.34
N PHE A 179 -1.30 -18.83 10.17
CA PHE A 179 -0.42 -19.50 11.14
C PHE A 179 -0.42 -18.80 12.50
N MET A 180 -0.45 -17.46 12.53
CA MET A 180 -0.61 -16.70 13.76
C MET A 180 -1.92 -17.05 14.47
N GLY A 181 -3.05 -17.01 13.77
CA GLY A 181 -4.36 -17.31 14.34
C GLY A 181 -4.49 -18.75 14.82
N ARG A 182 -3.93 -19.71 14.07
CA ARG A 182 -3.86 -21.11 14.48
C ARG A 182 -3.11 -21.29 15.79
N ASP A 183 -1.95 -20.67 15.93
CA ASP A 183 -1.13 -20.78 17.14
C ASP A 183 -1.78 -20.05 18.33
N ILE A 184 -2.46 -18.92 18.09
CA ILE A 184 -3.31 -18.27 19.09
C ILE A 184 -4.42 -19.22 19.54
N LYS A 185 -5.22 -19.78 18.62
CA LYS A 185 -6.32 -20.70 18.95
C LYS A 185 -5.81 -21.92 19.72
N LYS A 186 -4.68 -22.50 19.30
CA LYS A 186 -4.05 -23.64 19.97
C LYS A 186 -3.66 -23.33 21.41
N THR A 187 -3.21 -22.10 21.69
CA THR A 187 -2.72 -21.72 23.02
C THR A 187 -3.83 -21.21 23.95
N THR A 188 -4.85 -20.55 23.41
CA THR A 188 -5.93 -19.94 24.22
C THR A 188 -7.18 -20.82 24.30
N GLY A 189 -7.40 -21.71 23.32
CA GLY A 189 -8.65 -22.47 23.17
C GLY A 189 -9.85 -21.62 22.76
N ILE A 190 -9.64 -20.33 22.43
CA ILE A 190 -10.71 -19.38 22.08
C ILE A 190 -10.89 -19.35 20.56
N PRO A 191 -12.13 -19.21 20.04
CA PRO A 191 -12.37 -18.97 18.62
C PRO A 191 -11.62 -17.74 18.11
N VAL A 192 -11.09 -17.82 16.88
CA VAL A 192 -10.28 -16.76 16.27
C VAL A 192 -10.89 -16.30 14.95
N GLY A 193 -11.13 -15.00 14.83
CA GLY A 193 -11.46 -14.34 13.57
C GLY A 193 -10.22 -13.68 12.97
N LEU A 194 -9.94 -13.96 11.71
CA LEU A 194 -8.82 -13.37 10.97
C LEU A 194 -9.34 -12.58 9.78
N ILE A 195 -8.98 -11.30 9.73
CA ILE A 195 -9.28 -10.42 8.60
C ILE A 195 -8.01 -10.19 7.81
N ASP A 196 -8.04 -10.52 6.52
CA ASP A 196 -6.97 -10.31 5.53
C ASP A 196 -7.34 -9.11 4.64
N ALA A 197 -6.69 -7.98 4.93
CA ALA A 197 -6.79 -6.73 4.18
C ALA A 197 -5.41 -6.38 3.61
N THR A 198 -4.99 -7.10 2.56
CA THR A 198 -3.63 -7.01 2.02
C THR A 198 -3.61 -6.63 0.54
N TRP A 199 -2.52 -6.00 0.10
CA TRP A 199 -2.28 -5.73 -1.33
C TRP A 199 -0.78 -5.59 -1.62
N GLY A 200 -0.25 -6.52 -2.43
CA GLY A 200 1.14 -6.49 -2.91
C GLY A 200 1.62 -5.19 -3.55
N GLY A 201 2.88 -4.82 -3.28
CA GLY A 201 3.51 -3.60 -3.82
C GLY A 201 3.05 -2.29 -3.17
N SER A 202 2.24 -2.33 -2.12
CA SER A 202 1.69 -1.12 -1.51
C SER A 202 2.67 -0.37 -0.61
N VAL A 203 2.73 0.95 -0.79
CA VAL A 203 3.44 1.88 0.10
C VAL A 203 2.59 2.23 1.33
N ILE A 204 3.22 2.51 2.48
CA ILE A 204 2.51 2.78 3.74
C ILE A 204 1.59 4.01 3.69
N GLN A 205 1.89 5.00 2.85
CA GLN A 205 1.08 6.20 2.66
C GLN A 205 -0.35 5.86 2.24
N ASP A 206 -0.52 4.80 1.46
CA ASP A 206 -1.81 4.36 0.94
C ASP A 206 -2.73 3.80 2.05
N TRP A 207 -2.13 3.38 3.17
CA TRP A 207 -2.77 2.77 4.34
C TRP A 207 -3.04 3.74 5.48
N ILE A 208 -2.69 5.02 5.34
CA ILE A 208 -2.92 6.07 6.35
C ILE A 208 -4.10 6.96 5.90
N SER A 209 -4.94 7.38 6.84
CA SER A 209 -6.06 8.28 6.53
C SER A 209 -5.60 9.64 5.99
N ARG A 210 -6.51 10.37 5.35
CA ARG A 210 -6.28 11.75 4.92
C ARG A 210 -5.82 12.60 6.10
N GLU A 211 -6.49 12.47 7.25
CA GLU A 211 -6.20 13.23 8.45
C GLU A 211 -4.83 12.85 9.02
N GLY A 212 -4.48 11.57 9.01
CA GLY A 212 -3.18 11.07 9.46
C GLY A 212 -2.03 11.58 8.59
N LEU A 213 -2.18 11.55 7.26
CA LEU A 213 -1.17 12.10 6.34
C LEU A 213 -1.07 13.63 6.43
N HIS A 214 -2.20 14.33 6.53
CA HIS A 214 -2.22 15.78 6.70
C HIS A 214 -1.46 16.22 7.96
N ALA A 215 -1.65 15.50 9.09
CA ALA A 215 -0.96 15.79 10.34
C ALA A 215 0.58 15.62 10.27
N LEU A 216 1.08 14.83 9.32
CA LEU A 216 2.51 14.71 9.06
C LEU A 216 3.06 15.89 8.24
N GLY A 217 2.22 16.61 7.50
CA GLY A 217 2.65 17.64 6.56
C GLY A 217 3.44 17.09 5.35
N GLY A 218 3.54 17.89 4.29
CA GLY A 218 4.21 17.48 3.05
C GLY A 218 3.36 16.64 2.10
N TYR A 219 2.12 16.32 2.48
CA TYR A 219 1.16 15.58 1.66
C TYR A 219 -0.03 16.42 1.19
N ASP A 220 -0.09 17.71 1.55
CA ASP A 220 -1.28 18.54 1.37
C ASP A 220 -1.73 18.68 -0.09
N GLU A 221 -0.79 18.91 -1.01
CA GLU A 221 -1.10 19.03 -2.44
C GLU A 221 -1.62 17.69 -3.01
N GLY A 222 -0.99 16.56 -2.66
CA GLY A 222 -1.45 15.24 -3.10
C GLY A 222 -2.81 14.85 -2.48
N LEU A 223 -3.06 15.23 -1.22
CA LEU A 223 -4.36 15.04 -0.58
C LEU A 223 -5.43 15.93 -1.20
N GLN A 224 -5.11 17.17 -1.56
CA GLN A 224 -6.02 18.05 -2.29
C GLN A 224 -6.34 17.47 -3.66
N LEU A 225 -5.31 17.04 -4.41
CA LEU A 225 -5.45 16.37 -5.69
C LEU A 225 -6.40 15.18 -5.61
N LEU A 226 -6.24 14.32 -4.60
CA LEU A 226 -7.11 13.17 -4.38
C LEU A 226 -8.56 13.59 -4.07
N ALA A 227 -8.76 14.66 -3.28
CA ALA A 227 -10.09 15.17 -2.96
C ALA A 227 -10.81 15.70 -4.20
N GLU A 228 -10.08 16.40 -5.07
CA GLU A 228 -10.57 16.93 -6.32
C GLU A 228 -10.94 15.79 -7.27
N TYR A 229 -10.06 14.78 -7.41
CA TYR A 229 -10.34 13.58 -8.20
C TYR A 229 -11.59 12.83 -7.72
N ALA A 230 -11.77 12.69 -6.40
CA ALA A 230 -12.96 12.07 -5.81
C ALA A 230 -14.26 12.80 -6.18
N LYS A 231 -14.21 14.13 -6.37
CA LYS A 231 -15.38 14.95 -6.76
C LYS A 231 -15.58 15.00 -8.27
N SER A 232 -14.49 15.13 -9.02
CA SER A 232 -14.47 15.23 -10.47
C SER A 232 -13.13 14.70 -11.00
N PRO A 233 -13.12 13.53 -11.66
CA PRO A 233 -11.91 12.98 -12.26
C PRO A 233 -11.19 13.95 -13.18
N ASP A 234 -11.94 14.74 -13.97
CA ASP A 234 -11.37 15.72 -14.90
C ASP A 234 -10.58 16.82 -14.17
N VAL A 235 -11.09 17.32 -13.04
CA VAL A 235 -10.41 18.35 -12.23
C VAL A 235 -9.14 17.76 -11.61
N GLY A 236 -9.23 16.56 -11.02
CA GLY A 236 -8.06 15.88 -10.47
C GLY A 236 -7.00 15.60 -11.53
N MET A 237 -7.39 15.08 -12.70
CA MET A 237 -6.46 14.84 -13.81
C MET A 237 -5.80 16.12 -14.31
N ALA A 238 -6.54 17.22 -14.42
CA ALA A 238 -5.98 18.51 -14.82
C ALA A 238 -4.95 19.03 -13.79
N HIS A 239 -5.25 18.93 -12.50
CA HIS A 239 -4.32 19.32 -11.44
C HIS A 239 -3.05 18.45 -11.46
N TRP A 240 -3.20 17.13 -11.55
CA TRP A 240 -2.03 16.23 -11.65
C TRP A 240 -1.18 16.51 -12.90
N SER A 241 -1.82 16.76 -14.05
CA SER A 241 -1.10 17.15 -15.27
C SER A 241 -0.29 18.44 -15.04
N ALA A 242 -0.85 19.42 -14.33
CA ALA A 242 -0.13 20.64 -13.98
C ALA A 242 1.04 20.38 -13.01
N MET A 243 0.92 19.42 -12.09
CA MET A 243 2.03 18.99 -11.23
C MET A 243 3.17 18.39 -12.04
N LEU A 244 2.86 17.48 -12.98
CA LEU A 244 3.84 16.89 -13.89
C LEU A 244 4.52 17.95 -14.76
N ASP A 245 3.76 18.93 -15.26
CA ASP A 245 4.31 20.05 -16.03
C ASP A 245 5.30 20.88 -15.21
N ARG A 246 4.97 21.22 -13.95
CA ARG A 246 5.88 21.96 -13.06
C ARG A 246 7.14 21.17 -12.74
N TRP A 247 7.00 19.87 -12.47
CA TRP A 247 8.13 18.98 -12.21
C TRP A 247 9.06 18.91 -13.43
N ALA A 248 8.51 18.63 -14.62
CA ALA A 248 9.30 18.51 -15.85
C ALA A 248 9.97 19.85 -16.23
N ALA A 249 9.27 20.97 -16.07
CA ALA A 249 9.79 22.30 -16.38
C ALA A 249 10.93 22.74 -15.45
N LYS A 250 10.96 22.25 -14.19
CA LYS A 250 12.08 22.51 -13.27
C LYS A 250 13.37 21.87 -13.78
N ALA A 251 13.27 20.68 -14.37
CA ALA A 251 14.41 19.94 -14.86
C ALA A 251 14.84 20.39 -16.27
N GLN A 252 13.88 20.69 -17.15
CA GLN A 252 14.15 21.06 -18.55
C GLN A 252 13.20 22.15 -19.08
N PRO A 253 13.36 23.43 -18.68
CA PRO A 253 12.41 24.51 -18.98
C PRO A 253 12.21 24.78 -20.48
N GLN A 254 13.25 24.61 -21.29
CA GLN A 254 13.21 24.78 -22.75
C GLN A 254 12.35 23.72 -23.47
N ALA A 255 12.03 22.60 -22.81
CA ALA A 255 11.20 21.55 -23.40
C ALA A 255 9.75 22.00 -23.64
N ALA A 256 9.30 23.08 -23.00
CA ALA A 256 7.98 23.66 -23.25
C ALA A 256 7.78 24.08 -24.73
N ALA A 257 8.85 24.39 -25.47
CA ALA A 257 8.77 24.71 -26.89
C ALA A 257 8.55 23.47 -27.78
N TRP A 258 8.82 22.26 -27.28
CA TRP A 258 8.83 21.04 -28.09
C TRP A 258 7.45 20.49 -28.41
N SER A 259 6.38 21.00 -27.80
CA SER A 259 5.00 20.71 -28.21
C SER A 259 4.49 21.63 -29.33
N ARG A 260 5.19 22.75 -29.61
CA ARG A 260 4.73 23.76 -30.57
C ARG A 260 4.92 23.29 -32.01
N THR A 261 3.99 23.71 -32.88
CA THR A 261 3.99 23.35 -34.31
C THR A 261 5.08 24.03 -35.12
N ASP A 262 5.66 25.10 -34.62
CA ASP A 262 6.70 25.90 -35.27
C ASP A 262 8.12 25.53 -34.82
N PHE A 263 8.26 24.59 -33.88
CA PHE A 263 9.55 24.12 -33.41
C PHE A 263 10.21 23.21 -34.46
N ASP A 264 11.47 23.51 -34.78
CA ASP A 264 12.29 22.72 -35.71
C ASP A 264 12.87 21.49 -35.01
N ASP A 265 12.40 20.31 -35.42
CA ASP A 265 12.82 19.01 -34.89
C ASP A 265 13.70 18.20 -35.86
N ARG A 266 14.25 18.84 -36.90
CA ARG A 266 15.03 18.13 -37.93
C ARG A 266 16.34 17.54 -37.41
N ASP A 267 16.88 18.06 -36.31
CA ASP A 267 18.06 17.53 -35.63
C ASP A 267 17.75 16.38 -34.65
N TRP A 268 16.47 16.04 -34.45
CA TRP A 268 16.07 14.97 -33.54
C TRP A 268 16.40 13.61 -34.14
N LYS A 269 16.83 12.69 -33.27
CA LYS A 269 17.04 11.28 -33.65
C LYS A 269 15.69 10.62 -33.91
N THR A 270 15.69 9.43 -34.50
CA THR A 270 14.47 8.65 -34.76
C THR A 270 14.47 7.33 -34.04
N MET A 271 13.29 6.83 -33.67
CA MET A 271 13.08 5.50 -33.11
C MET A 271 11.82 4.82 -33.70
N PRO A 272 11.76 3.49 -33.78
CA PRO A 272 10.56 2.77 -34.16
C PRO A 272 9.38 3.11 -33.24
N ALA A 273 8.18 3.17 -33.79
CA ALA A 273 6.98 3.51 -33.02
C ALA A 273 6.38 2.34 -32.25
N GLU A 274 7.01 1.17 -32.21
CA GLU A 274 6.43 -0.06 -31.67
C GLU A 274 7.28 -0.82 -30.65
N LEU A 275 8.54 -0.40 -30.49
CA LEU A 275 9.49 -1.04 -29.57
C LEU A 275 9.67 -0.18 -28.32
N PHE A 276 10.11 -0.83 -27.24
CA PHE A 276 10.68 -0.13 -26.10
C PHE A 276 11.92 0.67 -26.54
N TRP A 277 12.14 1.84 -25.92
CA TRP A 277 13.21 2.73 -26.37
C TRP A 277 14.61 2.17 -26.10
N GLU A 278 14.76 1.18 -25.20
CA GLU A 278 16.03 0.55 -24.81
C GLU A 278 16.62 -0.27 -25.95
N THR A 279 15.77 -0.62 -26.92
CA THR A 279 16.20 -1.25 -28.17
C THR A 279 16.94 -0.28 -29.10
N ASN A 280 16.89 1.03 -28.82
CA ASN A 280 17.57 2.05 -29.62
C ASN A 280 18.99 2.31 -29.07
N PRO A 281 20.00 2.40 -29.95
CA PRO A 281 21.37 2.66 -29.53
C PRO A 281 21.53 3.93 -28.68
N GLY A 282 22.14 3.77 -27.50
CA GLY A 282 22.39 4.84 -26.53
C GLY A 282 21.26 5.08 -25.52
N LEU A 283 20.22 4.24 -25.50
CA LEU A 283 19.12 4.27 -24.54
C LEU A 283 18.95 2.95 -23.76
N GLU A 284 19.91 2.02 -23.87
CA GLU A 284 19.78 0.63 -23.41
C GLU A 284 19.52 0.47 -21.90
N SER A 285 19.76 1.53 -21.12
CA SER A 285 19.54 1.60 -19.66
C SER A 285 19.01 2.97 -19.23
N PHE A 286 18.33 3.67 -20.15
CA PHE A 286 17.93 5.04 -19.92
C PHE A 286 16.55 5.12 -19.24
N ASP A 287 16.56 5.53 -17.98
CA ASP A 287 15.34 5.96 -17.26
C ASP A 287 15.27 7.49 -17.24
N GLY A 288 14.16 8.06 -17.69
CA GLY A 288 14.04 9.51 -17.79
C GLY A 288 12.85 10.01 -18.59
N THR A 289 12.96 11.25 -19.05
CA THR A 289 11.97 11.90 -19.91
C THR A 289 12.50 11.96 -21.34
N ILE A 290 11.75 11.39 -22.29
CA ILE A 290 11.98 11.56 -23.73
C ILE A 290 10.74 12.20 -24.36
N TRP A 291 10.99 13.18 -25.22
CA TRP A 291 9.94 13.74 -26.06
C TRP A 291 9.89 13.02 -27.39
N LEU A 292 8.68 12.68 -27.83
CA LEU A 292 8.38 12.06 -29.10
C LEU A 292 7.57 13.01 -29.97
N ARG A 293 7.86 13.08 -31.27
CA ARG A 293 7.13 13.90 -32.24
C ARG A 293 6.85 13.11 -33.51
N ALA A 294 5.60 13.19 -33.99
CA ALA A 294 5.15 12.63 -35.26
C ALA A 294 4.09 13.54 -35.88
N THR A 295 3.85 13.40 -37.20
CA THR A 295 2.89 14.24 -37.92
C THR A 295 1.86 13.37 -38.64
N ILE A 296 0.58 13.70 -38.46
CA ILE A 296 -0.53 13.11 -39.22
C ILE A 296 -1.07 14.14 -40.21
N THR A 297 -1.23 13.76 -41.47
CA THR A 297 -1.82 14.65 -42.49
C THR A 297 -3.29 14.33 -42.67
N LEU A 298 -4.15 15.35 -42.56
CA LEU A 298 -5.60 15.22 -42.69
C LEU A 298 -6.13 16.00 -43.90
N THR A 299 -7.17 15.46 -44.54
CA THR A 299 -7.94 16.22 -45.52
C THR A 299 -8.78 17.31 -44.82
N ALA A 300 -9.26 18.29 -45.59
CA ALA A 300 -10.14 19.33 -45.06
C ALA A 300 -11.47 18.80 -44.50
N GLN A 301 -11.95 17.64 -44.96
CA GLN A 301 -13.15 17.00 -44.43
C GLN A 301 -12.85 16.28 -43.11
N GLN A 302 -11.75 15.53 -43.03
CA GLN A 302 -11.34 14.84 -41.81
C GLN A 302 -11.06 15.82 -40.66
N ALA A 303 -10.40 16.95 -40.95
CA ALA A 303 -10.04 17.95 -39.95
C ALA A 303 -11.23 18.66 -39.27
N LYS A 304 -12.44 18.60 -39.85
CA LYS A 304 -13.66 19.18 -39.24
C LYS A 304 -14.25 18.32 -38.13
N GLN A 305 -13.84 17.06 -38.04
CA GLN A 305 -14.39 16.09 -37.10
C GLN A 305 -13.68 16.18 -35.74
N GLY A 306 -14.30 15.59 -34.73
CA GLY A 306 -13.54 15.12 -33.58
C GLY A 306 -12.81 13.83 -33.92
N ALA A 307 -11.87 13.45 -33.08
CA ALA A 307 -11.20 12.15 -33.15
C ALA A 307 -10.89 11.58 -31.77
N THR A 308 -10.48 10.32 -31.72
CA THR A 308 -9.75 9.74 -30.59
C THR A 308 -8.34 9.42 -31.06
N LEU A 309 -7.33 9.94 -30.36
CA LEU A 309 -5.94 9.61 -30.60
C LEU A 309 -5.57 8.36 -29.81
N SER A 310 -5.25 7.30 -30.53
CA SER A 310 -4.68 6.06 -29.98
C SER A 310 -3.16 6.08 -30.16
N LEU A 311 -2.41 5.84 -29.10
CA LEU A 311 -0.94 5.73 -29.15
C LEU A 311 -0.42 4.36 -28.67
N GLY A 312 -1.33 3.44 -28.32
CA GLY A 312 -0.97 2.22 -27.60
C GLY A 312 -0.43 2.53 -26.18
N PRO A 313 0.21 1.57 -25.52
CA PRO A 313 0.86 1.79 -24.24
C PRO A 313 2.03 2.78 -24.32
N ILE A 314 2.21 3.54 -23.25
CA ILE A 314 3.38 4.39 -23.03
C ILE A 314 3.88 4.12 -21.62
N ASP A 315 5.14 3.73 -21.53
CA ASP A 315 5.77 3.32 -20.28
C ASP A 315 6.64 4.45 -19.72
N ASP A 316 6.41 4.97 -18.51
CA ASP A 316 5.36 4.69 -17.52
C ASP A 316 4.21 5.72 -17.58
N LEU A 317 4.56 6.97 -17.89
CA LEU A 317 3.67 8.12 -17.92
C LEU A 317 3.77 8.86 -19.24
N ASP A 318 2.70 9.55 -19.60
CA ASP A 318 2.74 10.51 -20.69
C ASP A 318 2.00 11.81 -20.38
N THR A 319 2.40 12.87 -21.05
CA THR A 319 1.55 14.02 -21.36
C THR A 319 1.56 14.23 -22.86
N THR A 320 0.39 14.15 -23.49
CA THR A 320 0.25 14.18 -24.94
C THR A 320 -0.37 15.48 -25.43
N PHE A 321 0.17 16.00 -26.52
CA PHE A 321 -0.21 17.26 -27.15
C PHE A 321 -0.55 17.06 -28.63
N VAL A 322 -1.58 17.75 -29.09
CA VAL A 322 -1.94 17.86 -30.51
C VAL A 322 -1.91 19.32 -30.92
N ASN A 323 -1.08 19.65 -31.91
CA ASN A 323 -0.85 21.03 -32.35
C ASN A 323 -0.52 22.00 -31.19
N GLY A 324 0.25 21.54 -30.21
CA GLY A 324 0.63 22.32 -29.02
C GLY A 324 -0.41 22.38 -27.90
N ARG A 325 -1.62 21.82 -28.11
CA ARG A 325 -2.66 21.73 -27.08
C ARG A 325 -2.57 20.39 -26.35
N GLY A 326 -2.48 20.39 -25.02
CA GLY A 326 -2.57 19.16 -24.22
C GLY A 326 -3.92 18.48 -24.40
N VAL A 327 -3.90 17.17 -24.67
CA VAL A 327 -5.11 16.35 -24.91
C VAL A 327 -5.29 15.24 -23.87
N GLY A 328 -4.26 14.91 -23.11
CA GLY A 328 -4.38 13.93 -22.03
C GLY A 328 -3.06 13.58 -21.36
N THR A 329 -3.19 12.96 -20.19
CA THR A 329 -2.10 12.52 -19.33
C THR A 329 -2.53 11.23 -18.65
N THR A 330 -1.69 10.19 -18.69
CA THR A 330 -2.00 8.87 -18.11
C THR A 330 -0.77 8.25 -17.46
N GLN A 331 -0.98 7.46 -16.41
CA GLN A 331 0.04 6.64 -15.74
C GLN A 331 -0.30 5.14 -15.83
N GLY A 332 0.70 4.34 -16.17
CA GLY A 332 0.72 2.89 -16.17
C GLY A 332 1.41 2.33 -17.42
N TRP A 333 2.45 1.51 -17.20
CA TRP A 333 3.29 0.90 -18.23
C TRP A 333 2.56 0.19 -19.37
N ASN A 334 1.45 -0.48 -19.07
CA ASN A 334 0.68 -1.28 -20.03
C ASN A 334 -0.68 -0.68 -20.43
N LYS A 335 -1.02 0.54 -19.98
CA LYS A 335 -2.33 1.12 -20.28
C LYS A 335 -2.35 1.73 -21.68
N PRO A 336 -3.24 1.34 -22.59
CA PRO A 336 -3.38 2.04 -23.86
C PRO A 336 -3.72 3.52 -23.65
N ARG A 337 -3.10 4.41 -24.41
CA ARG A 337 -3.39 5.85 -24.39
C ARG A 337 -4.42 6.17 -25.45
N GLU A 338 -5.59 6.58 -24.99
CA GLU A 338 -6.76 6.93 -25.81
C GLU A 338 -7.28 8.31 -25.39
N TYR A 339 -7.06 9.32 -26.24
CA TYR A 339 -7.38 10.71 -25.90
C TYR A 339 -8.41 11.30 -26.85
N ARG A 340 -9.53 11.77 -26.29
CA ARG A 340 -10.59 12.44 -27.04
C ARG A 340 -10.11 13.82 -27.49
N ILE A 341 -10.21 14.06 -28.80
CA ILE A 341 -9.92 15.33 -29.44
C ILE A 341 -11.23 15.94 -29.91
N ALA A 342 -11.58 17.10 -29.35
CA ALA A 342 -12.76 17.84 -29.76
C ALA A 342 -12.61 18.43 -31.18
N PRO A 343 -13.73 18.60 -31.93
CA PRO A 343 -13.73 19.34 -33.19
C PRO A 343 -13.06 20.72 -33.04
N GLY A 344 -12.28 21.12 -34.05
CA GLY A 344 -11.57 22.41 -34.07
C GLY A 344 -10.15 22.40 -33.50
N VAL A 345 -9.69 21.28 -32.90
CA VAL A 345 -8.27 21.10 -32.53
C VAL A 345 -7.42 20.65 -33.72
N LEU A 346 -8.02 19.85 -34.61
CA LEU A 346 -7.39 19.35 -35.83
C LEU A 346 -7.48 20.41 -36.96
N LYS A 347 -6.50 20.39 -37.86
CA LYS A 347 -6.46 21.27 -39.05
C LYS A 347 -6.23 20.48 -40.33
N ALA A 348 -6.66 21.03 -41.46
CA ALA A 348 -6.34 20.46 -42.75
C ALA A 348 -4.83 20.50 -42.99
N GLY A 349 -4.27 19.45 -43.58
CA GLY A 349 -2.83 19.28 -43.74
C GLY A 349 -2.18 18.67 -42.49
N PRO A 350 -0.91 19.00 -42.20
CA PRO A 350 -0.12 18.36 -41.14
C PRO A 350 -0.61 18.78 -39.74
N ASN A 351 -0.80 17.78 -38.88
CA ASN A 351 -1.09 17.92 -37.45
C ASN A 351 0.04 17.29 -36.65
N LEU A 352 0.63 18.06 -35.73
CA LEU A 352 1.70 17.59 -34.87
C LEU A 352 1.11 16.81 -33.69
N ILE A 353 1.62 15.61 -33.47
CA ILE A 353 1.46 14.83 -32.25
C ILE A 353 2.80 14.90 -31.51
N ALA A 354 2.78 15.46 -30.29
CA ALA A 354 3.95 15.51 -29.42
C ALA A 354 3.61 14.80 -28.11
N VAL A 355 4.54 13.99 -27.60
CA VAL A 355 4.38 13.23 -26.36
C VAL A 355 5.58 13.49 -25.48
N ARG A 356 5.35 13.91 -24.24
CA ARG A 356 6.36 13.83 -23.18
C ARG A 356 6.17 12.48 -22.48
N ALA A 357 7.00 11.50 -22.82
CA ALA A 357 7.01 10.20 -22.16
C ALA A 357 8.01 10.22 -21.01
N ILE A 358 7.63 9.65 -19.87
CA ILE A 358 8.47 9.56 -18.66
C ILE A 358 8.49 8.10 -18.23
N ASP A 359 9.67 7.51 -18.22
CA ASP A 359 9.95 6.17 -17.72
C ASP A 359 10.66 6.28 -16.37
N THR A 360 10.18 5.53 -15.38
CA THR A 360 10.76 5.52 -14.04
C THR A 360 11.61 4.29 -13.74
N GLY A 361 11.67 3.34 -14.67
CA GLY A 361 12.48 2.14 -14.59
C GLY A 361 11.94 1.02 -15.48
N GLY A 362 12.83 0.28 -16.13
CA GLY A 362 12.44 -0.91 -16.88
C GLY A 362 12.52 -0.68 -18.39
N GLY A 363 11.38 -0.75 -19.08
CA GLY A 363 11.32 -0.53 -20.52
C GLY A 363 10.53 0.73 -20.83
N GLY A 364 11.12 1.73 -21.46
CA GLY A 364 10.47 3.02 -21.69
C GLY A 364 9.83 3.17 -23.08
N GLY A 365 8.99 4.21 -23.20
CA GLY A 365 8.52 4.73 -24.48
C GLY A 365 7.16 4.20 -24.94
N ALA A 366 6.74 4.64 -26.13
CA ALA A 366 5.45 4.28 -26.72
C ALA A 366 5.56 2.95 -27.49
N TRP A 367 5.46 1.83 -26.78
CA TRP A 367 5.60 0.47 -27.33
C TRP A 367 4.27 -0.11 -27.85
N GLY A 368 4.32 -1.28 -28.50
CA GLY A 368 3.14 -1.95 -29.06
C GLY A 368 2.86 -1.60 -30.53
N PRO A 369 1.95 -2.31 -31.21
CA PRO A 369 1.87 -2.33 -32.68
C PRO A 369 1.72 -0.93 -33.30
N ALA A 370 2.62 -0.54 -34.22
CA ALA A 370 2.55 0.77 -34.88
C ALA A 370 1.25 0.95 -35.69
N ALA A 371 0.68 -0.15 -36.19
CA ALA A 371 -0.57 -0.15 -36.96
C ALA A 371 -1.80 0.31 -36.15
N GLU A 372 -1.74 0.26 -34.82
CA GLU A 372 -2.83 0.66 -33.93
C GLU A 372 -2.72 2.13 -33.48
N LYS A 373 -1.65 2.82 -33.88
CA LYS A 373 -1.34 4.19 -33.47
C LYS A 373 -1.81 5.18 -34.53
N GLY A 374 -2.64 6.13 -34.15
CA GLY A 374 -3.25 7.07 -35.08
C GLY A 374 -4.52 7.73 -34.55
N LEU A 375 -5.24 8.40 -35.45
CA LEU A 375 -6.51 9.05 -35.17
C LEU A 375 -7.67 8.17 -35.65
N LYS A 376 -8.54 7.78 -34.73
CA LYS A 376 -9.87 7.27 -35.03
C LYS A 376 -10.86 8.44 -35.09
N LEU A 377 -11.27 8.84 -36.28
CA LEU A 377 -12.23 9.93 -36.49
C LEU A 377 -13.64 9.52 -36.05
N ASP A 378 -14.51 10.50 -35.79
CA ASP A 378 -15.89 10.25 -35.32
C ASP A 378 -16.75 9.46 -36.33
N ASP A 379 -16.42 9.51 -37.62
CA ASP A 379 -17.04 8.69 -38.67
C ASP A 379 -16.52 7.24 -38.74
N GLY A 380 -15.56 6.89 -37.87
CA GLY A 380 -14.95 5.56 -37.78
C GLY A 380 -13.71 5.38 -38.67
N ALA A 381 -13.34 6.36 -39.51
CA ALA A 381 -12.12 6.28 -40.30
C ALA A 381 -10.87 6.31 -39.40
N PHE A 382 -9.87 5.51 -39.75
CA PHE A 382 -8.59 5.50 -39.04
C PHE A 382 -7.49 6.10 -39.90
N VAL A 383 -6.76 7.07 -39.34
CA VAL A 383 -5.61 7.70 -39.98
C VAL A 383 -4.35 7.35 -39.18
N PRO A 384 -3.43 6.53 -39.73
CA PRO A 384 -2.28 6.06 -38.98
C PRO A 384 -1.28 7.18 -38.67
N LEU A 385 -0.61 7.05 -37.54
CA LEU A 385 0.48 7.94 -37.10
C LEU A 385 1.76 7.76 -37.93
N GLY A 386 2.01 6.53 -38.37
CA GLY A 386 3.25 6.10 -39.01
C GLY A 386 4.10 5.22 -38.07
N GLY A 387 5.18 4.64 -38.62
CA GLY A 387 6.03 3.66 -37.92
C GLY A 387 7.25 4.23 -37.18
N THR A 388 7.40 5.55 -37.09
CA THR A 388 8.62 6.18 -36.57
C THR A 388 8.30 7.46 -35.79
N TRP A 389 8.93 7.59 -34.62
CA TRP A 389 8.98 8.83 -33.85
C TRP A 389 10.28 9.58 -34.14
N ARG A 390 10.22 10.91 -34.22
CA ARG A 390 11.38 11.75 -33.87
C ARG A 390 11.45 11.89 -32.37
N TYR A 391 12.64 11.83 -31.79
CA TYR A 391 12.81 11.92 -30.35
C TYR A 391 13.98 12.80 -29.89
N LYS A 392 13.82 13.34 -28.68
CA LYS A 392 14.86 14.04 -27.94
C LYS A 392 14.82 13.67 -26.47
N VAL A 393 15.97 13.24 -25.95
CA VAL A 393 16.17 13.03 -24.52
C VAL A 393 16.10 14.38 -23.83
N ALA A 394 15.21 14.51 -22.85
CA ALA A 394 15.04 15.73 -22.08
C ALA A 394 15.93 15.71 -20.84
N GLU A 395 15.75 14.70 -20.00
CA GLU A 395 16.41 14.59 -18.69
C GLU A 395 16.34 13.15 -18.16
N SER A 396 17.33 12.73 -17.37
CA SER A 396 17.35 11.44 -16.66
C SER A 396 16.59 11.48 -15.33
N ILE A 397 16.04 10.34 -14.87
CA ILE A 397 15.46 10.23 -13.51
C ILE A 397 16.52 10.52 -12.44
N ALA A 398 17.76 10.08 -12.65
CA ALA A 398 18.85 10.31 -11.71
C ALA A 398 19.09 11.80 -11.40
N HIS A 399 18.81 12.69 -12.36
CA HIS A 399 18.96 14.14 -12.18
C HIS A 399 17.64 14.84 -11.84
N SER A 400 16.52 14.45 -12.47
CA SER A 400 15.21 15.09 -12.25
C SER A 400 14.50 14.63 -10.98
N GLY A 401 14.90 13.49 -10.41
CA GLY A 401 14.15 12.78 -9.38
C GLY A 401 12.92 12.08 -9.95
N LEU A 402 12.13 11.43 -9.09
CA LEU A 402 10.89 10.78 -9.54
C LEU A 402 9.78 11.82 -9.82
N PRO A 403 8.94 11.59 -10.84
CA PRO A 403 7.80 12.45 -11.12
C PRO A 403 6.71 12.31 -10.04
N PRO A 404 5.88 13.34 -9.82
CA PRO A 404 4.71 13.22 -8.95
C PRO A 404 3.75 12.15 -9.48
N THR A 405 3.45 11.15 -8.65
CA THR A 405 2.48 10.08 -8.98
C THR A 405 1.05 10.57 -8.84
N ALA A 406 0.14 10.01 -9.64
CA ALA A 406 -1.29 10.24 -9.45
C ALA A 406 -1.73 9.69 -8.07
N SER A 407 -2.29 10.55 -7.22
CA SER A 407 -2.60 10.17 -5.83
C SER A 407 -3.71 9.11 -5.69
N TRP A 408 -4.48 8.85 -6.75
CA TRP A 408 -5.55 7.85 -6.79
C TRP A 408 -5.10 6.46 -7.29
N VAL A 409 -3.81 6.25 -7.55
CA VAL A 409 -3.29 4.94 -7.95
C VAL A 409 -3.16 4.05 -6.72
N GLY A 410 -3.95 2.98 -6.64
CA GLY A 410 -3.79 1.98 -5.58
C GLY A 410 -2.40 1.35 -5.60
N SER A 411 -1.85 1.06 -4.43
CA SER A 411 -0.49 0.60 -4.11
C SER A 411 0.62 1.67 -4.12
N SER A 412 0.44 2.80 -4.79
CA SER A 412 1.45 3.88 -4.83
C SER A 412 0.89 5.28 -4.54
N GLY A 413 -0.38 5.37 -4.16
CA GLY A 413 -1.13 6.59 -3.95
C GLY A 413 -1.15 7.05 -2.49
N LEU A 414 -2.11 7.90 -2.18
CA LEU A 414 -2.32 8.43 -0.83
C LEU A 414 -3.70 7.99 -0.32
N SER A 415 -3.74 7.37 0.87
CA SER A 415 -4.98 6.99 1.57
C SER A 415 -5.98 6.09 0.83
N THR A 416 -5.71 5.61 -0.39
CA THR A 416 -6.72 4.95 -1.21
C THR A 416 -7.06 3.55 -0.72
N LEU A 417 -6.09 2.82 -0.18
CA LEU A 417 -6.32 1.51 0.46
C LEU A 417 -6.90 1.66 1.86
N ARG A 418 -6.48 2.69 2.60
CA ARG A 418 -7.15 3.07 3.85
C ARG A 418 -8.63 3.34 3.63
N ASN A 419 -8.98 4.03 2.54
CA ASN A 419 -10.35 4.37 2.16
C ASN A 419 -11.17 3.15 1.73
N GLY A 420 -10.59 2.29 0.89
CA GLY A 420 -11.30 1.18 0.26
C GLY A 420 -11.30 -0.14 1.04
N MET A 421 -10.27 -0.40 1.85
CA MET A 421 -10.08 -1.69 2.53
C MET A 421 -10.19 -1.62 4.05
N ILE A 422 -9.76 -0.52 4.67
CA ILE A 422 -9.74 -0.39 6.14
C ILE A 422 -10.95 0.39 6.66
N ALA A 423 -11.37 1.46 5.98
CA ALA A 423 -12.52 2.28 6.39
C ALA A 423 -13.83 1.49 6.52
N PRO A 424 -14.18 0.58 5.59
CA PRO A 424 -15.43 -0.18 5.72
C PRO A 424 -15.41 -1.20 6.87
N LEU A 425 -14.24 -1.52 7.43
CA LEU A 425 -14.11 -2.37 8.62
C LEU A 425 -14.26 -1.58 9.92
N ALA A 426 -13.97 -0.29 9.94
CA ALA A 426 -14.08 0.49 11.17
C ALA A 426 -15.56 0.76 11.51
N PRO A 427 -16.00 0.64 12.78
CA PRO A 427 -15.20 0.42 14.00
C PRO A 427 -15.34 -1.01 14.57
N TYR A 428 -15.22 -2.06 13.74
CA TYR A 428 -15.33 -3.47 14.17
C TYR A 428 -14.45 -3.76 15.39
N GLY A 429 -14.94 -4.56 16.34
CA GLY A 429 -14.17 -4.91 17.52
C GLY A 429 -12.96 -5.78 17.15
N LEU A 430 -11.77 -5.39 17.59
CA LEU A 430 -10.53 -6.14 17.36
C LEU A 430 -9.79 -6.44 18.67
N LYS A 431 -9.04 -7.54 18.71
CA LYS A 431 -8.03 -7.87 19.71
C LYS A 431 -6.70 -7.16 19.43
N GLY A 432 -6.38 -6.95 18.15
CA GLY A 432 -5.15 -6.28 17.71
C GLY A 432 -4.93 -6.35 16.19
N PHE A 433 -3.77 -5.85 15.77
CA PHE A 433 -3.36 -5.78 14.37
C PHE A 433 -2.09 -6.58 14.11
N ALA A 434 -1.92 -7.12 12.90
CA ALA A 434 -0.66 -7.65 12.40
C ALA A 434 -0.31 -6.96 11.07
N TRP A 435 0.91 -6.45 10.96
CA TRP A 435 1.39 -5.62 9.86
C TRP A 435 2.70 -6.17 9.29
N TYR A 436 2.72 -6.45 7.99
CA TYR A 436 3.94 -6.85 7.28
C TYR A 436 4.07 -6.08 5.97
N GLN A 437 4.85 -5.00 6.05
CA GLN A 437 5.13 -4.09 4.95
C GLN A 437 6.41 -3.30 5.25
N GLY A 438 7.05 -2.85 4.19
CA GLY A 438 8.16 -1.89 4.23
C GLY A 438 9.03 -1.97 2.98
N GLU A 439 8.94 -3.07 2.22
CA GLU A 439 9.75 -3.31 1.03
C GLU A 439 9.49 -2.24 -0.04
N ALA A 440 8.25 -1.77 -0.21
CA ALA A 440 7.92 -0.68 -1.13
C ALA A 440 8.40 0.71 -0.66
N ASN A 441 8.92 0.83 0.56
CA ASN A 441 9.41 2.10 1.15
C ASN A 441 10.93 2.09 1.44
N VAL A 442 11.68 1.08 0.99
CA VAL A 442 13.11 0.92 1.32
C VAL A 442 13.99 2.08 0.85
N ALA A 443 13.57 2.82 -0.17
CA ALA A 443 14.27 4.01 -0.63
C ALA A 443 14.20 5.19 0.35
N GLU A 444 13.24 5.19 1.29
CA GLU A 444 12.95 6.34 2.16
C GLU A 444 12.80 6.00 3.67
N PRO A 445 13.81 5.37 4.33
CA PRO A 445 13.67 4.98 5.74
C PRO A 445 13.35 6.13 6.69
N ALA A 446 13.89 7.33 6.43
CA ALA A 446 13.61 8.53 7.23
C ALA A 446 12.14 8.96 7.15
N VAL A 447 11.50 8.81 5.99
CA VAL A 447 10.07 9.10 5.80
C VAL A 447 9.23 8.02 6.48
N TYR A 448 9.63 6.75 6.33
CA TYR A 448 8.97 5.62 6.99
C TYR A 448 8.93 5.74 8.52
N ALA A 449 10.00 6.30 9.12
CA ALA A 449 10.09 6.56 10.55
C ALA A 449 9.00 7.50 11.10
N ARG A 450 8.42 8.33 10.22
CA ARG A 450 7.30 9.22 10.56
C ARG A 450 5.95 8.58 10.23
N LEU A 451 5.87 7.84 9.12
CA LEU A 451 4.64 7.23 8.63
C LEU A 451 4.16 6.06 9.50
N LEU A 452 5.05 5.15 9.90
CA LEU A 452 4.68 3.96 10.66
C LEU A 452 3.99 4.28 12.00
N PRO A 453 4.53 5.14 12.89
CA PRO A 453 3.83 5.51 14.12
C PRO A 453 2.51 6.26 13.86
N ALA A 454 2.43 7.08 12.80
CA ALA A 454 1.20 7.76 12.42
C ALA A 454 0.11 6.79 11.97
N MET A 455 0.46 5.75 11.20
CA MET A 455 -0.47 4.69 10.81
C MET A 455 -1.00 3.93 12.01
N ILE A 456 -0.11 3.55 12.95
CA ILE A 456 -0.49 2.84 14.18
C ILE A 456 -1.50 3.67 14.97
N ALA A 457 -1.24 4.97 15.15
CA ALA A 457 -2.14 5.88 15.84
C ALA A 457 -3.48 6.07 15.10
N ASP A 458 -3.45 6.21 13.78
CA ASP A 458 -4.65 6.34 12.94
C ASP A 458 -5.57 5.12 13.06
N TRP A 459 -5.00 3.91 12.98
CA TRP A 459 -5.79 2.68 13.06
C TRP A 459 -6.33 2.43 14.46
N ARG A 460 -5.52 2.63 15.50
CA ARG A 460 -5.98 2.56 16.89
C ARG A 460 -7.16 3.51 17.16
N LYS A 461 -7.08 4.74 16.63
CA LYS A 461 -8.18 5.70 16.71
C LYS A 461 -9.44 5.19 16.00
N ALA A 462 -9.30 4.55 14.83
CA ALA A 462 -10.44 4.06 14.05
C ALA A 462 -11.16 2.85 14.68
N PHE A 463 -10.43 1.98 15.41
CA PHE A 463 -10.96 0.70 15.89
C PHE A 463 -11.23 0.62 17.40
N GLY A 464 -10.93 1.65 18.19
CA GLY A 464 -11.46 1.73 19.55
C GLY A 464 -10.48 2.05 20.66
N GLY A 465 -9.28 2.55 20.39
CA GLY A 465 -8.45 3.19 21.40
C GLY A 465 -6.94 2.96 21.25
N PRO A 466 -6.13 3.76 21.97
CA PRO A 466 -4.67 3.80 21.83
C PRO A 466 -3.94 2.52 22.30
N ASP A 467 -4.62 1.63 23.02
CA ASP A 467 -4.00 0.47 23.68
C ASP A 467 -4.06 -0.85 22.88
N LEU A 468 -4.67 -0.85 21.68
CA LEU A 468 -4.75 -2.07 20.86
C LEU A 468 -3.33 -2.56 20.48
N PRO A 469 -2.99 -3.83 20.77
CA PRO A 469 -1.75 -4.45 20.33
C PRO A 469 -1.53 -4.30 18.82
N PHE A 470 -0.32 -3.92 18.44
CA PHE A 470 0.06 -3.78 17.03
C PHE A 470 1.34 -4.60 16.79
N LEU A 471 1.24 -5.65 15.98
CA LEU A 471 2.33 -6.57 15.73
C LEU A 471 2.95 -6.23 14.37
N ILE A 472 4.26 -6.01 14.33
CA ILE A 472 5.00 -5.65 13.13
C ILE A 472 5.94 -6.79 12.78
N VAL A 473 5.96 -7.20 11.52
CA VAL A 473 7.00 -8.09 11.01
C VAL A 473 8.17 -7.23 10.51
N GLN A 474 9.36 -7.43 11.08
CA GLN A 474 10.57 -6.78 10.58
C GLN A 474 10.96 -7.39 9.23
N LEU A 475 11.38 -6.59 8.25
CA LEU A 475 11.65 -7.10 6.90
C LEU A 475 12.62 -8.28 6.89
N ALA A 476 12.31 -9.27 6.04
CA ALA A 476 13.19 -10.41 5.79
C ALA A 476 14.39 -10.03 4.94
N ASP A 477 15.38 -10.90 4.88
CA ASP A 477 16.56 -10.73 4.02
C ASP A 477 16.23 -10.96 2.55
N PHE A 478 16.72 -10.08 1.68
CA PHE A 478 16.52 -10.18 0.23
C PHE A 478 17.69 -9.55 -0.53
N GLY A 479 18.03 -10.11 -1.70
CA GLY A 479 19.05 -9.57 -2.59
C GLY A 479 20.46 -10.10 -2.34
N SER A 480 21.42 -9.54 -3.06
CA SER A 480 22.81 -9.99 -3.05
C SER A 480 23.47 -9.83 -1.68
N ARG A 481 24.27 -10.83 -1.30
CA ARG A 481 25.12 -10.74 -0.11
C ARG A 481 26.28 -9.78 -0.37
N ASN A 482 26.60 -8.98 0.64
CA ASN A 482 27.72 -8.06 0.61
C ASN A 482 28.89 -8.63 1.42
N THR A 483 30.09 -8.55 0.86
CA THR A 483 31.35 -8.96 1.53
C THR A 483 32.09 -7.77 2.16
N THR A 484 31.58 -6.55 1.95
CA THR A 484 32.03 -5.32 2.57
C THR A 484 30.82 -4.55 3.12
N PRO A 485 31.01 -3.65 4.10
CA PRO A 485 29.96 -2.72 4.53
C PRO A 485 29.38 -1.92 3.37
N VAL A 486 28.07 -1.73 3.36
CA VAL A 486 27.33 -0.95 2.36
C VAL A 486 26.26 -0.12 3.05
N GLU A 487 25.80 0.94 2.40
CA GLU A 487 24.53 1.56 2.79
C GLU A 487 23.36 0.67 2.31
N SER A 488 22.32 0.57 3.13
CA SER A 488 21.16 -0.27 2.84
C SER A 488 19.89 0.42 3.34
N GLY A 489 19.04 0.83 2.40
CA GLY A 489 17.70 1.32 2.71
C GLY A 489 16.84 0.24 3.37
N TRP A 490 17.06 -1.02 3.00
CA TRP A 490 16.40 -2.17 3.59
C TRP A 490 16.73 -2.34 5.09
N ALA A 491 18.01 -2.28 5.45
CA ALA A 491 18.45 -2.28 6.86
C ALA A 491 17.94 -1.05 7.61
N GLY A 492 17.88 0.12 6.94
CA GLY A 492 17.26 1.33 7.46
C GLY A 492 15.79 1.11 7.86
N ILE A 493 14.98 0.46 7.02
CA ILE A 493 13.59 0.12 7.36
C ILE A 493 13.53 -0.86 8.54
N ARG A 494 14.40 -1.89 8.57
CA ARG A 494 14.45 -2.82 9.70
C ARG A 494 14.72 -2.10 11.02
N ASP A 495 15.67 -1.17 11.04
CA ASP A 495 15.98 -0.39 12.24
C ASP A 495 14.83 0.56 12.64
N VAL A 496 14.14 1.16 11.66
CA VAL A 496 12.92 1.93 11.94
C VAL A 496 11.84 1.08 12.59
N GLN A 497 11.54 -0.10 12.04
CA GLN A 497 10.55 -1.03 12.60
C GLN A 497 10.92 -1.42 14.05
N ARG A 498 12.21 -1.66 14.31
CA ARG A 498 12.74 -1.93 15.66
C ARG A 498 12.53 -0.74 16.60
N ARG A 499 12.91 0.47 16.17
CA ARG A 499 12.78 1.67 17.01
C ARG A 499 11.32 2.00 17.32
N VAL A 500 10.42 1.86 16.35
CA VAL A 500 8.98 2.06 16.57
C VAL A 500 8.43 1.04 17.57
N ALA A 501 8.79 -0.24 17.44
CA ALA A 501 8.38 -1.25 18.41
C ALA A 501 8.96 -1.01 19.82
N ALA A 502 10.21 -0.55 19.91
CA ALA A 502 10.84 -0.24 21.20
C ALA A 502 10.25 1.01 21.88
N ALA A 503 9.70 1.95 21.11
CA ALA A 503 9.15 3.21 21.62
C ALA A 503 7.71 3.09 22.16
N ASP A 504 7.00 2.01 21.81
CA ASP A 504 5.60 1.82 22.17
C ASP A 504 5.39 0.44 22.82
N PRO A 505 5.01 0.37 24.11
CA PRO A 505 4.86 -0.89 24.84
C PRO A 505 3.69 -1.77 24.36
N LYS A 506 2.84 -1.23 23.47
CA LYS A 506 1.74 -1.96 22.82
C LYS A 506 2.10 -2.41 21.40
N VAL A 507 3.35 -2.22 20.98
CA VAL A 507 3.86 -2.68 19.68
C VAL A 507 4.82 -3.84 19.88
N GLY A 508 4.62 -4.93 19.12
CA GLY A 508 5.47 -6.11 19.13
C GLY A 508 6.23 -6.25 17.82
N LEU A 509 7.47 -6.75 17.87
CA LEU A 509 8.30 -6.98 16.68
C LEU A 509 8.57 -8.47 16.48
N ALA A 510 8.07 -9.01 15.37
CA ALA A 510 8.41 -10.33 14.87
C ALA A 510 9.51 -10.18 13.80
N SER A 511 10.78 -10.39 14.15
CA SER A 511 11.85 -10.27 13.15
C SER A 511 11.74 -11.39 12.10
N ALA A 512 12.02 -11.09 10.84
CA ALA A 512 12.11 -12.07 9.75
C ALA A 512 13.50 -12.10 9.07
N VAL A 513 14.50 -11.45 9.65
CA VAL A 513 15.85 -11.31 9.08
C VAL A 513 16.44 -12.67 8.64
N ASP A 514 16.38 -13.68 9.50
CA ASP A 514 16.95 -15.02 9.30
C ASP A 514 16.13 -15.98 8.41
N ILE A 515 14.95 -15.57 7.94
CA ILE A 515 14.05 -16.44 7.14
C ILE A 515 13.92 -15.99 5.68
N GLY A 516 14.68 -14.97 5.27
CA GLY A 516 14.71 -14.43 3.91
C GLY A 516 15.35 -15.35 2.86
N ASP A 517 15.34 -14.90 1.60
CA ASP A 517 15.96 -15.58 0.46
C ASP A 517 16.65 -14.55 -0.44
N ILE A 518 17.86 -14.84 -0.92
CA ILE A 518 18.65 -13.91 -1.75
C ILE A 518 18.08 -13.73 -3.16
N TYR A 519 17.22 -14.64 -3.62
CA TYR A 519 16.63 -14.67 -4.96
C TYR A 519 15.14 -14.35 -4.98
N ASP A 520 14.41 -14.59 -3.88
CA ASP A 520 12.98 -14.29 -3.78
C ASP A 520 12.69 -13.38 -2.58
N ILE A 521 12.15 -12.20 -2.87
CA ILE A 521 11.71 -11.22 -1.87
C ILE A 521 10.58 -11.75 -0.97
N HIS A 522 9.92 -12.84 -1.35
CA HIS A 522 8.82 -13.46 -0.62
C HIS A 522 9.23 -14.80 0.04
N PRO A 523 9.85 -14.78 1.24
CA PRO A 523 10.27 -16.01 1.87
C PRO A 523 9.10 -16.95 2.16
N ALA A 524 9.20 -18.20 1.70
CA ALA A 524 8.13 -19.17 1.82
C ALA A 524 7.87 -19.64 3.26
N ASN A 525 8.83 -19.48 4.19
CA ASN A 525 8.71 -19.93 5.58
C ASN A 525 7.80 -19.03 6.44
N LYS A 526 6.53 -18.91 6.03
CA LYS A 526 5.50 -18.13 6.72
C LYS A 526 5.03 -18.78 8.02
N GLN A 527 5.35 -20.06 8.25
CA GLN A 527 5.11 -20.73 9.53
C GLN A 527 5.88 -20.04 10.66
N GLN A 528 7.17 -19.73 10.45
CA GLN A 528 7.97 -19.02 11.44
C GLN A 528 7.52 -17.57 11.61
N VAL A 529 7.10 -16.88 10.54
CA VAL A 529 6.50 -15.54 10.66
C VAL A 529 5.25 -15.57 11.55
N GLY A 530 4.32 -16.47 11.26
CA GLY A 530 3.08 -16.62 12.02
C GLY A 530 3.32 -17.00 13.48
N LEU A 531 4.25 -17.91 13.75
CA LEU A 531 4.66 -18.26 15.11
C LEU A 531 5.22 -17.06 15.87
N ARG A 532 6.12 -16.28 15.25
CA ARG A 532 6.72 -15.09 15.89
C ARG A 532 5.69 -14.00 16.16
N LEU A 533 4.73 -13.81 15.25
CA LEU A 533 3.56 -12.96 15.49
C LEU A 533 2.72 -13.48 16.67
N ALA A 534 2.44 -14.78 16.74
CA ALA A 534 1.70 -15.38 17.86
C ALA A 534 2.42 -15.23 19.20
N LEU A 535 3.76 -15.33 19.24
CA LEU A 535 4.55 -15.06 20.45
C LEU A 535 4.37 -13.60 20.92
N GLN A 536 4.41 -12.64 19.99
CA GLN A 536 4.17 -11.23 20.31
C GLN A 536 2.72 -11.01 20.79
N ALA A 537 1.74 -11.66 20.16
CA ALA A 537 0.35 -11.62 20.59
C ALA A 537 0.19 -12.16 22.02
N ARG A 538 0.80 -13.31 22.35
CA ARG A 538 0.80 -13.91 23.70
C ARG A 538 1.32 -12.95 24.76
N LYS A 539 2.45 -12.30 24.48
CA LYS A 539 3.04 -11.32 25.40
C LYS A 539 2.17 -10.08 25.58
N LEU A 540 1.69 -9.47 24.49
CA LEU A 540 1.05 -8.14 24.52
C LEU A 540 -0.47 -8.18 24.76
N ALA A 541 -1.15 -9.19 24.23
CA ALA A 541 -2.61 -9.25 24.19
C ALA A 541 -3.20 -10.26 25.20
N TYR A 542 -2.41 -11.23 25.65
CA TYR A 542 -2.84 -12.31 26.54
C TYR A 542 -2.10 -12.37 27.88
N GLY A 543 -1.21 -11.41 28.16
CA GLY A 543 -0.60 -11.23 29.48
C GLY A 543 0.50 -12.22 29.84
N ASP A 544 1.08 -12.94 28.88
CA ASP A 544 2.25 -13.81 29.10
C ASP A 544 3.52 -12.97 29.24
N SER A 545 3.62 -12.24 30.35
CA SER A 545 4.66 -11.25 30.61
C SER A 545 6.06 -11.84 30.75
N THR A 546 6.17 -13.13 31.08
CA THR A 546 7.43 -13.86 31.20
C THR A 546 7.94 -14.44 29.87
N LEU A 547 7.12 -14.41 28.81
CA LEU A 547 7.49 -14.95 27.51
C LEU A 547 8.55 -14.09 26.82
N ILE A 548 9.65 -14.73 26.45
CA ILE A 548 10.64 -14.14 25.53
C ILE A 548 10.10 -14.29 24.10
N ALA A 549 9.39 -13.25 23.64
CA ALA A 549 8.73 -13.22 22.34
C ALA A 549 9.57 -12.62 21.19
N ALA A 550 10.74 -12.04 21.50
CA ALA A 550 11.66 -11.43 20.54
C ALA A 550 13.09 -11.90 20.80
N GLY A 551 13.93 -11.86 19.76
CA GLY A 551 15.37 -12.05 19.91
C GLY A 551 16.05 -10.80 20.48
N PRO A 552 17.36 -10.87 20.79
CA PRO A 552 18.08 -9.80 21.46
C PRO A 552 18.04 -8.48 20.69
N ALA A 553 17.71 -7.39 21.38
CA ALA A 553 17.70 -6.05 20.84
C ALA A 553 18.80 -5.20 21.49
N PRO A 554 19.39 -4.23 20.76
CA PRO A 554 20.40 -3.36 21.32
C PRO A 554 19.79 -2.34 22.28
N VAL A 555 20.50 -2.02 23.36
CA VAL A 555 20.10 -0.98 24.31
C VAL A 555 21.05 0.21 24.30
N SER A 556 22.35 -0.03 24.20
CA SER A 556 23.36 1.04 24.20
C SER A 556 24.65 0.60 23.52
N ALA A 557 25.42 1.56 23.00
CA ALA A 557 26.78 1.37 22.52
C ALA A 557 27.70 2.40 23.19
N THR A 558 28.81 1.95 23.78
CA THR A 558 29.77 2.82 24.49
C THR A 558 31.21 2.51 24.11
N LEU A 559 32.05 3.52 23.95
CA LEU A 559 33.48 3.36 23.70
C LEU A 559 34.25 3.34 25.02
N GLN A 560 34.84 2.20 25.40
CA GLN A 560 35.64 2.09 26.63
C GLN A 560 36.89 1.24 26.39
N GLY A 561 38.05 1.74 26.82
CA GLY A 561 39.30 0.96 26.77
C GLY A 561 39.73 0.53 25.37
N GLY A 562 39.42 1.31 24.33
CA GLY A 562 39.76 0.98 22.93
C GLY A 562 38.83 -0.05 22.27
N ALA A 563 37.70 -0.38 22.91
CA ALA A 563 36.67 -1.24 22.35
C ALA A 563 35.29 -0.59 22.43
N VAL A 564 34.44 -0.84 21.43
CA VAL A 564 33.02 -0.48 21.49
C VAL A 564 32.28 -1.64 22.14
N THR A 565 31.53 -1.38 23.20
CA THR A 565 30.66 -2.36 23.84
C THR A 565 29.21 -2.07 23.49
N VAL A 566 28.54 -3.02 22.84
CA VAL A 566 27.08 -3.01 22.66
C VAL A 566 26.46 -3.85 23.77
N ARG A 567 25.50 -3.27 24.50
CA ARG A 567 24.67 -3.98 25.47
C ARG A 567 23.35 -4.35 24.84
N LEU A 568 22.93 -5.61 25.02
CA LEU A 568 21.65 -6.15 24.59
C LEU A 568 20.64 -6.14 25.75
N ASP A 569 19.36 -6.26 25.44
CA ASP A 569 18.27 -6.33 26.42
C ASP A 569 18.14 -7.70 27.10
N GLN A 570 18.78 -8.71 26.52
CA GLN A 570 18.83 -10.07 27.03
C GLN A 570 20.12 -10.78 26.59
N PRO A 571 20.51 -11.89 27.25
CA PRO A 571 21.63 -12.71 26.81
C PRO A 571 21.43 -13.22 25.39
N ALA A 572 22.53 -13.27 24.64
CA ALA A 572 22.57 -13.83 23.30
C ALA A 572 23.40 -15.13 23.27
N VAL A 573 23.27 -15.84 22.16
CA VAL A 573 24.04 -17.04 21.81
C VAL A 573 24.51 -16.91 20.36
N VAL A 574 25.70 -17.43 20.08
CA VAL A 574 26.24 -17.52 18.72
C VAL A 574 25.95 -18.91 18.17
N GLN A 575 25.43 -18.99 16.94
CA GLN A 575 25.17 -20.25 16.25
C GLN A 575 26.15 -20.43 15.08
N GLY A 576 26.71 -21.63 14.91
CA GLY A 576 27.56 -21.96 13.76
C GLY A 576 28.99 -21.37 13.78
N ASP A 577 29.37 -20.61 14.80
CA ASP A 577 30.74 -20.10 15.01
C ASP A 577 30.96 -19.78 16.51
N ALA A 578 32.20 -19.49 16.91
CA ALA A 578 32.57 -19.02 18.24
C ALA A 578 32.35 -17.49 18.42
N ARG A 579 32.23 -16.72 17.33
CA ARG A 579 32.16 -15.25 17.38
C ARG A 579 30.91 -14.71 16.66
N PRO A 580 30.26 -13.67 17.20
CA PRO A 580 29.23 -12.95 16.46
C PRO A 580 29.80 -12.31 15.18
N ILE A 581 29.04 -12.35 14.09
CA ILE A 581 29.40 -11.72 12.80
C ILE A 581 28.39 -10.61 12.45
N GLY A 582 28.67 -9.87 11.38
CA GLY A 582 27.75 -8.86 10.85
C GLY A 582 27.74 -7.54 11.61
N PHE A 583 28.72 -7.31 12.49
CA PHE A 583 28.94 -6.04 13.16
C PHE A 583 29.93 -5.16 12.39
N GLU A 584 29.60 -3.88 12.26
CA GLU A 584 30.48 -2.89 11.65
C GLU A 584 30.57 -1.61 12.51
N LEU A 585 31.75 -0.99 12.46
CA LEU A 585 32.03 0.30 13.08
C LEU A 585 32.16 1.35 11.98
N CYS A 586 31.51 2.50 12.17
CA CYS A 586 31.48 3.59 11.20
C CYS A 586 32.03 4.89 11.81
N ASP A 587 32.84 5.62 11.05
CA ASP A 587 33.38 6.92 11.44
C ASP A 587 32.46 8.08 11.06
N ALA A 588 32.87 9.31 11.41
CA ALA A 588 32.11 10.53 11.10
C ALA A 588 32.05 10.88 9.60
N ALA A 589 32.96 10.32 8.79
CA ALA A 589 32.95 10.48 7.34
C ALA A 589 32.03 9.45 6.66
N GLY A 590 31.46 8.51 7.41
CA GLY A 590 30.58 7.45 6.90
C GLY A 590 31.32 6.22 6.40
N ALA A 591 32.65 6.14 6.58
CA ALA A 591 33.37 4.92 6.24
C ALA A 591 33.12 3.86 7.31
N CYS A 592 32.59 2.71 6.89
CA CYS A 592 32.28 1.58 7.76
C CYS A 592 33.24 0.41 7.52
N ARG A 593 33.54 -0.35 8.59
CA ARG A 593 34.39 -1.55 8.55
C ARG A 593 33.78 -2.64 9.41
N PHE A 594 33.73 -3.88 8.90
CA PHE A 594 33.43 -5.02 9.75
C PHE A 594 34.44 -5.11 10.90
N ALA A 595 33.95 -5.46 12.09
CA ALA A 595 34.76 -5.53 13.30
C ALA A 595 34.76 -6.95 13.87
N ASP A 596 35.92 -7.37 14.39
CA ASP A 596 36.01 -8.57 15.20
C ASP A 596 35.26 -8.37 16.51
N THR A 597 34.45 -9.37 16.88
CA THR A 597 33.62 -9.30 18.06
C THR A 597 33.81 -10.47 19.02
N ALA A 598 33.49 -10.23 20.29
CA ALA A 598 33.37 -11.25 21.32
C ALA A 598 32.04 -11.07 22.08
N LEU A 599 31.37 -12.18 22.36
CA LEU A 599 30.14 -12.21 23.14
C LEU A 599 30.43 -12.60 24.59
N SER A 600 29.86 -11.86 25.53
CA SER A 600 29.81 -12.22 26.95
C SER A 600 28.41 -11.95 27.49
N ALA A 601 27.58 -12.99 27.62
CA ALA A 601 26.19 -12.92 28.03
C ALA A 601 25.34 -11.97 27.15
N ASP A 602 25.10 -10.74 27.61
CA ASP A 602 24.33 -9.69 26.94
C ASP A 602 25.21 -8.59 26.33
N LYS A 603 26.54 -8.76 26.34
CA LYS A 603 27.50 -7.76 25.86
C LYS A 603 28.27 -8.26 24.65
N ILE A 604 28.31 -7.43 23.61
CA ILE A 604 29.17 -7.60 22.44
C ILE A 604 30.30 -6.59 22.55
N SER A 605 31.55 -7.07 22.61
CA SER A 605 32.74 -6.21 22.55
C SER A 605 33.29 -6.23 21.13
N LEU A 606 33.50 -5.06 20.53
CA LEU A 606 34.05 -4.86 19.19
C LEU A 606 35.40 -4.14 19.32
N ALA A 607 36.46 -4.76 18.80
CA ALA A 607 37.78 -4.12 18.80
C ALA A 607 37.79 -2.92 17.82
N VAL A 608 38.29 -1.77 18.26
CA VAL A 608 38.45 -0.60 17.39
C VAL A 608 39.79 -0.70 16.65
N PRO A 609 39.80 -0.70 15.30
CA PRO A 609 41.05 -0.71 14.55
C PRO A 609 41.93 0.50 14.87
N ALA A 610 43.25 0.32 14.88
CA ALA A 610 44.18 1.42 15.09
C ALA A 610 43.96 2.55 14.06
N GLY A 611 43.91 3.80 14.54
CA GLY A 611 43.66 4.98 13.71
C GLY A 611 42.21 5.13 13.23
N PHE A 612 41.27 4.34 13.76
CA PHE A 612 39.84 4.46 13.45
C PHE A 612 39.08 5.07 14.64
N THR A 613 38.25 6.08 14.39
CA THR A 613 37.44 6.74 15.42
C THR A 613 35.97 6.49 15.13
N PRO A 614 35.36 5.45 15.73
CA PRO A 614 33.99 5.10 15.44
C PRO A 614 33.03 6.05 16.16
N VAL A 615 32.00 6.51 15.45
CA VAL A 615 30.90 7.30 16.01
C VAL A 615 29.58 6.54 15.98
N LYS A 616 29.51 5.44 15.22
CA LYS A 616 28.34 4.55 15.16
C LYS A 616 28.77 3.09 15.08
N VAL A 617 27.89 2.22 15.55
CA VAL A 617 27.96 0.76 15.36
C VAL A 617 26.69 0.30 14.68
N ARG A 618 26.83 -0.63 13.73
CA ARG A 618 25.70 -1.29 13.08
C ARG A 618 25.82 -2.80 13.21
N TYR A 619 24.67 -3.47 13.18
CA TYR A 619 24.57 -4.92 13.14
C TYR A 619 23.60 -5.33 12.04
N ALA A 620 24.02 -6.29 11.22
CA ALA A 620 23.25 -6.85 10.11
C ALA A 620 22.73 -5.77 9.13
N TRP A 621 23.59 -4.80 8.81
CA TRP A 621 23.27 -3.64 7.98
C TRP A 621 23.51 -3.90 6.49
N ALA A 622 22.65 -4.73 5.91
CA ALA A 622 22.62 -5.02 4.48
C ALA A 622 21.20 -5.43 4.07
N ASP A 623 20.96 -5.56 2.76
CA ASP A 623 19.68 -6.08 2.26
C ASP A 623 19.52 -7.58 2.61
N SER A 624 20.58 -8.38 2.42
CA SER A 624 20.66 -9.77 2.87
C SER A 624 21.94 -10.03 3.71
N PRO A 625 21.94 -9.63 5.01
CA PRO A 625 23.03 -9.93 5.92
C PRO A 625 23.15 -11.43 6.20
N VAL A 626 24.32 -11.86 6.66
CA VAL A 626 24.47 -13.19 7.29
C VAL A 626 24.45 -12.99 8.80
N VAL A 627 23.47 -13.58 9.47
CA VAL A 627 23.27 -13.44 10.92
C VAL A 627 23.56 -14.75 11.65
N ASN A 628 24.25 -14.64 12.78
CA ASN A 628 24.54 -15.79 13.64
C ASN A 628 24.30 -15.52 15.14
N LEU A 629 23.74 -14.36 15.48
CA LEU A 629 23.44 -13.94 16.85
C LEU A 629 21.96 -14.14 17.14
N TYR A 630 21.65 -14.98 18.13
CA TYR A 630 20.29 -15.38 18.50
C TYR A 630 20.08 -15.23 20.00
N GLY A 631 18.83 -15.25 20.46
CA GLY A 631 18.50 -15.43 21.86
C GLY A 631 18.46 -16.91 22.26
N ALA A 632 18.34 -17.20 23.55
CA ALA A 632 18.20 -18.57 24.06
C ALA A 632 16.96 -19.32 23.51
N THR A 633 15.96 -18.58 23.02
CA THR A 633 14.74 -19.12 22.38
C THR A 633 14.91 -19.41 20.89
N GLY A 634 16.09 -19.17 20.31
CA GLY A 634 16.33 -19.33 18.88
C GLY A 634 15.78 -18.20 18.00
N LEU A 635 15.31 -17.09 18.60
CA LEU A 635 14.89 -15.90 17.85
C LEU A 635 16.11 -15.01 17.50
N PRO A 636 16.21 -14.51 16.26
CA PRO A 636 17.38 -13.74 15.81
C PRO A 636 17.48 -12.39 16.49
N ALA A 637 18.70 -11.93 16.75
CA ALA A 637 18.94 -10.56 17.17
C ALA A 637 18.48 -9.58 16.07
N THR A 638 17.87 -8.46 16.46
CA THR A 638 17.29 -7.51 15.50
C THR A 638 18.39 -6.63 14.88
N PRO A 639 18.41 -6.41 13.56
CA PRO A 639 19.31 -5.43 12.93
C PRO A 639 19.15 -4.01 13.49
N PHE A 640 20.25 -3.26 13.55
CA PHE A 640 20.24 -1.90 14.11
C PHE A 640 21.40 -1.01 13.66
N GLU A 641 21.22 0.29 13.83
CA GLU A 641 22.28 1.30 13.94
C GLU A 641 22.17 1.99 15.31
N LEU A 642 23.29 2.19 16.00
CA LEU A 642 23.37 3.01 17.22
C LEU A 642 24.53 4.00 17.16
N ALA A 643 24.30 5.21 17.65
CA ALA A 643 25.37 6.14 17.98
C ALA A 643 26.19 5.59 19.16
N ILE A 644 27.50 5.80 19.12
CA ILE A 644 28.42 5.39 20.19
C ILE A 644 28.56 6.55 21.17
N ALA A 645 28.20 6.30 22.43
CA ALA A 645 28.47 7.22 23.52
C ALA A 645 29.95 7.10 23.96
N PRO A 646 30.58 8.21 24.38
CA PRO A 646 31.95 8.20 24.90
C PRO A 646 32.10 7.48 26.25
#